data_AF-K2ECZ6-F1
#
_entry.id   AF-K2ECZ6-F1
#
_cell.length_a   1.000
_cell.length_b   1.000
_cell.length_c   1.000
_cell.angle_alpha   90.00
_cell.angle_beta   90.00
_cell.angle_gamma   90.00
#
_symmetry.space_group_name_H-M   'P 1'
#
loop_
_entity.id
_entity.type
_entity.pdbx_description
1 polymer ?
#
loop_
_entity_poly.entity_id
_entity_poly.type
_entity_poly.pdbx_seq_one_letter_code
_entity_poly.pdbx_strand_id
1 'polypeptide(L)'
;MTKRKTFHYTRLLDDKKNKKTSFFSWYYEDGLREFLEIWKNFLKFILVYFSIFDLFHTIISPWKRDAQAGNWRGWHPLKTAQLLFNNLFSRSAGLLVRTATISVGLFLFFALFFLGVFLLMLWLIFPALFIFLALKTVNGTSMAFGFFGTSVIYIVIVKLAHSLDTKIPYENMDKDVLSRKKIFERICNRLGMPKRIFPKSVFKSEESLKIFLKSENLTLSDFEKILDWEIKLANNYESRNYFWRWDNLKKISPIGSQWKYAYTVNLDNYSTDLSVFDLTEYRDKKLNGREDEEELLNLILQRPDQNCALIVGGSGIGKSTLVHSFAEKIRLNKADRFFKNKRMVILDASRVIAGAINKGIDAESVLRELFAEVSYAGNIILVIEHLEQYLGKSGNVFHPDIELVMSEFLAHPNFQVIATSSNKEYHQLIEKHDQILKYFEVIEMREPSLDETLDILYGTLRLYESKNVIFTHEALKSIIKESGRYNWSSPLPERAIDLAMDVFTYWEKKSQSLFINEQTVLDFISLKTGMPHGEIRPGERKQLMNLEKNLHQQIIGQEEAVNQIAEALRRTRSGISNSKKPVGSFLFLGPTGVGKTETAKALAKIYFGDEEKMIRFDMSEFQTPSSIDRLIGSSQLNQPGRLATQVKDNPYSLILLDEIEKAYPEILDIFLQILDEGYVTDAFGEKINFRNTIIIATSNAGAALIKNEVEKGMAPELIKKDIIDYAVANNIFRVEFLNRFDGVIFFRPLMGSELTSVVKLMLKKLARRLLNEKNIEVEFSNEIAEKIIEGGYNPIFGARSLNRYIEDTVEDILAKKIISGEVKKGEKIKLGI
;
A
#
# COMPACT_ATOMS: atom_id res chain seq x y z
N MET A 1 -31.05 9.00 -3.21
CA MET A 1 -31.92 7.81 -3.37
C MET A 1 -31.02 6.58 -3.46
N THR A 2 -30.68 5.97 -2.34
CA THR A 2 -29.80 4.80 -2.27
C THR A 2 -30.32 3.88 -1.16
N LYS A 3 -31.40 3.17 -1.49
CA LYS A 3 -31.82 1.93 -0.82
C LYS A 3 -31.50 0.80 -1.78
N ARG A 4 -30.57 -0.09 -1.42
CA ARG A 4 -30.28 -1.44 -1.97
C ARG A 4 -28.83 -1.75 -1.56
N LYS A 5 -28.41 -2.91 -1.05
CA LYS A 5 -29.04 -4.18 -0.66
C LYS A 5 -28.10 -4.75 0.42
N THR A 6 -28.48 -4.69 1.68
CA THR A 6 -27.84 -5.53 2.70
C THR A 6 -28.30 -6.96 2.45
N PHE A 7 -27.35 -7.84 2.11
CA PHE A 7 -27.57 -9.26 1.93
C PHE A 7 -28.36 -9.87 3.10
N HIS A 8 -29.27 -10.79 2.76
CA HIS A 8 -30.23 -11.50 3.60
C HIS A 8 -29.63 -12.28 4.80
N TYR A 9 -29.09 -11.59 5.80
CA TYR A 9 -28.76 -12.16 7.12
C TYR A 9 -29.69 -11.69 8.25
N THR A 10 -30.62 -10.78 7.96
CA THR A 10 -31.45 -10.10 8.97
C THR A 10 -32.73 -10.84 9.39
N ARG A 11 -33.14 -11.91 8.69
CA ARG A 11 -34.48 -12.50 8.94
C ARG A 11 -34.60 -13.36 10.21
N LEU A 12 -33.49 -13.64 10.91
CA LEU A 12 -33.50 -14.40 12.18
C LEU A 12 -33.15 -13.55 13.41
N LEU A 13 -32.80 -12.28 13.22
CA LEU A 13 -32.46 -11.37 14.33
C LEU A 13 -33.55 -10.31 14.59
N ASP A 14 -34.51 -10.13 13.68
CA ASP A 14 -35.59 -9.15 13.84
C ASP A 14 -36.58 -9.48 14.98
N ASP A 15 -36.57 -10.71 15.51
CA ASP A 15 -37.42 -11.10 16.66
C ASP A 15 -36.76 -10.90 18.03
N LYS A 16 -35.43 -10.73 18.11
CA LYS A 16 -34.74 -10.50 19.40
C LYS A 16 -34.75 -9.02 19.80
N LYS A 17 -35.95 -8.41 19.83
CA LYS A 17 -36.16 -7.09 20.45
C LYS A 17 -36.22 -7.21 21.98
N ASN A 18 -35.17 -6.75 22.66
CA ASN A 18 -35.17 -6.14 24.00
C ASN A 18 -35.92 -6.81 25.18
N LYS A 19 -36.25 -8.12 25.15
CA LYS A 19 -36.80 -8.81 26.32
C LYS A 19 -35.75 -9.74 26.94
N LYS A 20 -35.42 -9.51 28.21
CA LYS A 20 -34.94 -10.58 29.09
C LYS A 20 -36.06 -11.62 29.16
N THR A 21 -35.97 -12.64 28.34
CA THR A 21 -36.93 -13.75 28.35
C THR A 21 -36.76 -14.49 29.67
N SER A 22 -37.88 -14.76 30.35
CA SER A 22 -37.88 -15.61 31.54
C SER A 22 -37.30 -16.97 31.15
N PHE A 23 -36.58 -17.63 32.05
CA PHE A 23 -36.06 -18.98 31.81
C PHE A 23 -37.15 -19.92 31.28
N PHE A 24 -38.37 -19.81 31.81
CA PHE A 24 -39.51 -20.62 31.37
C PHE A 24 -40.00 -20.25 29.96
N SER A 25 -40.08 -18.96 29.62
CA SER A 25 -40.47 -18.56 28.26
C SER A 25 -39.41 -18.98 27.25
N TRP A 26 -38.13 -18.82 27.60
CA TRP A 26 -37.03 -19.30 26.76
C TRP A 26 -37.05 -20.82 26.60
N TYR A 27 -37.22 -21.59 27.68
CA TYR A 27 -37.16 -23.05 27.63
C TYR A 27 -38.21 -23.69 26.72
N TYR A 28 -39.44 -23.14 26.71
CA TYR A 28 -40.54 -23.66 25.91
C TYR A 28 -40.68 -23.02 24.53
N GLU A 29 -40.00 -21.90 24.24
CA GLU A 29 -40.09 -21.20 22.96
C GLU A 29 -38.71 -21.07 22.28
N ASP A 30 -37.89 -20.12 22.73
CA ASP A 30 -36.61 -19.78 22.08
C ASP A 30 -35.59 -20.91 22.10
N GLY A 31 -35.35 -21.53 23.26
CA GLY A 31 -34.40 -22.62 23.44
C GLY A 31 -34.83 -23.90 22.72
N LEU A 32 -36.14 -24.17 22.66
CA LEU A 32 -36.69 -25.26 21.86
C LEU A 32 -36.47 -24.99 20.36
N ARG A 33 -36.74 -23.75 19.90
CA ARG A 33 -36.51 -23.32 18.51
C ARG A 33 -35.02 -23.45 18.13
N GLU A 34 -34.12 -23.00 19.00
CA GLU A 34 -32.66 -23.12 18.80
C GLU A 34 -32.22 -24.58 18.74
N PHE A 35 -32.69 -25.43 19.65
CA PHE A 35 -32.41 -26.88 19.62
C PHE A 35 -32.86 -27.51 18.28
N LEU A 36 -34.10 -27.22 17.84
CA LEU A 36 -34.62 -27.72 16.58
C LEU A 36 -33.80 -27.22 15.39
N GLU A 37 -33.32 -25.98 15.43
CA GLU A 37 -32.45 -25.43 14.39
C GLU A 37 -31.07 -26.10 14.38
N ILE A 38 -30.45 -26.32 15.53
CA ILE A 38 -29.19 -27.06 15.67
C ILE A 38 -29.35 -28.48 15.10
N TRP A 39 -30.40 -29.18 15.52
CA TRP A 39 -30.68 -30.54 15.06
C TRP A 39 -30.90 -30.59 13.54
N LYS A 40 -31.69 -29.66 12.99
CA LYS A 40 -31.88 -29.48 11.55
C LYS A 40 -30.56 -29.20 10.82
N ASN A 41 -29.69 -28.36 11.38
CA ASN A 41 -28.40 -28.01 10.79
C ASN A 41 -27.46 -29.22 10.71
N PHE A 42 -27.40 -30.06 11.74
CA PHE A 42 -26.60 -31.28 11.71
C PHE A 42 -27.17 -32.33 10.74
N LEU A 43 -28.50 -32.51 10.69
CA LEU A 43 -29.14 -33.39 9.71
C LEU A 43 -28.81 -32.95 8.28
N LYS A 44 -28.98 -31.65 8.00
CA LYS A 44 -28.62 -31.06 6.70
C LYS A 44 -27.12 -31.20 6.40
N PHE A 45 -26.26 -31.03 7.41
CA PHE A 45 -24.83 -31.19 7.28
C PHE A 45 -24.45 -32.59 6.84
N ILE A 46 -25.01 -33.65 7.42
CA ILE A 46 -24.71 -35.03 7.00
C ILE A 46 -25.06 -35.24 5.53
N LEU A 47 -26.25 -34.80 5.09
CA LEU A 47 -26.68 -34.93 3.69
C LEU A 47 -25.72 -34.21 2.72
N VAL A 48 -25.24 -33.03 3.11
CA VAL A 48 -24.32 -32.21 2.30
C VAL A 48 -22.89 -32.75 2.36
N TYR A 49 -22.38 -33.11 3.54
CA TYR A 49 -21.01 -33.58 3.76
C TYR A 49 -20.75 -34.90 3.03
N PHE A 50 -21.71 -35.83 3.03
CA PHE A 50 -21.60 -37.07 2.25
C PHE A 50 -22.08 -36.92 0.80
N SER A 51 -22.41 -35.70 0.36
CA SER A 51 -22.88 -35.39 -0.99
C SER A 51 -24.00 -36.33 -1.48
N ILE A 52 -24.90 -36.77 -0.60
CA ILE A 52 -25.78 -37.94 -0.83
C ILE A 52 -26.59 -37.78 -2.12
N PHE A 53 -27.23 -36.63 -2.31
CA PHE A 53 -28.02 -36.35 -3.50
C PHE A 53 -27.17 -36.29 -4.77
N ASP A 54 -25.99 -35.65 -4.71
CA ASP A 54 -25.09 -35.50 -5.86
C ASP A 54 -24.52 -36.89 -6.28
N LEU A 55 -24.16 -37.73 -5.31
CA LEU A 55 -23.63 -39.08 -5.55
C LEU A 55 -24.70 -40.04 -6.06
N PHE A 56 -25.94 -39.90 -5.60
CA PHE A 56 -27.05 -40.74 -6.05
C PHE A 56 -27.35 -40.52 -7.55
N HIS A 57 -27.40 -39.26 -8.00
CA HIS A 57 -27.61 -38.95 -9.43
C HIS A 57 -26.41 -39.36 -10.30
N THR A 58 -25.22 -39.45 -9.72
CA THR A 58 -23.99 -39.81 -10.42
C THR A 58 -23.56 -41.26 -10.17
N ILE A 59 -24.42 -42.11 -9.64
CA ILE A 59 -24.02 -43.45 -9.18
C ILE A 59 -23.44 -44.33 -10.31
N ILE A 60 -23.94 -44.18 -11.54
CA ILE A 60 -23.48 -44.90 -12.75
C ILE A 60 -22.44 -44.08 -13.56
N SER A 61 -22.11 -42.85 -13.14
CA SER A 61 -21.12 -42.06 -13.86
C SER A 61 -19.72 -42.71 -13.74
N PRO A 62 -18.83 -42.52 -14.72
CA PRO A 62 -17.44 -42.96 -14.58
C PRO A 62 -16.83 -42.45 -13.26
N TRP A 63 -15.98 -43.26 -12.63
CA TRP A 63 -15.14 -42.81 -11.53
C TRP A 63 -14.05 -41.92 -12.12
N LYS A 64 -14.21 -40.60 -11.92
CA LYS A 64 -13.28 -39.55 -12.37
C LYS A 64 -12.75 -39.79 -13.79
N ARG A 65 -13.50 -39.30 -14.79
CA ARG A 65 -13.23 -39.47 -16.23
C ARG A 65 -11.73 -39.41 -16.53
N ASP A 66 -11.16 -40.49 -17.09
CA ASP A 66 -9.78 -40.47 -17.60
C ASP A 66 -9.74 -39.54 -18.81
N ALA A 67 -8.97 -38.45 -18.71
CA ALA A 67 -8.74 -37.51 -19.79
C ALA A 67 -7.63 -38.03 -20.71
N GLN A 68 -7.85 -39.17 -21.39
CA GLN A 68 -7.01 -39.52 -22.53
C GLN A 68 -7.62 -38.91 -23.79
N ALA A 69 -7.04 -37.79 -24.25
CA ALA A 69 -7.31 -37.28 -25.58
C ALA A 69 -6.91 -38.37 -26.59
N GLY A 70 -7.87 -38.81 -27.41
CA GLY A 70 -7.63 -39.84 -28.41
C GLY A 70 -6.73 -39.32 -29.53
N ASN A 71 -5.41 -39.34 -29.34
CA ASN A 71 -4.44 -38.89 -30.34
C ASN A 71 -4.17 -39.96 -31.43
N TRP A 72 -5.20 -40.68 -31.90
CA TRP A 72 -5.05 -41.63 -33.02
C TRP A 72 -6.06 -41.33 -34.14
N ARG A 73 -5.57 -41.34 -35.38
CA ARG A 73 -6.41 -41.24 -36.58
C ARG A 73 -6.78 -42.64 -37.06
N GLY A 74 -8.08 -42.92 -37.24
CA GLY A 74 -8.61 -44.20 -37.76
C GLY A 74 -9.16 -45.17 -36.70
N TRP A 75 -9.72 -46.31 -37.14
CA TRP A 75 -10.28 -47.34 -36.27
C TRP A 75 -9.19 -48.27 -35.73
N HIS A 76 -8.97 -48.26 -34.41
CA HIS A 76 -8.02 -49.13 -33.71
C HIS A 76 -8.76 -50.07 -32.75
N PRO A 77 -8.98 -51.34 -33.08
CA PRO A 77 -9.83 -52.25 -32.28
C PRO A 77 -9.29 -52.50 -30.87
N LEU A 78 -7.96 -52.66 -30.72
CA LEU A 78 -7.33 -52.88 -29.41
C LEU A 78 -7.46 -51.68 -28.47
N LYS A 79 -7.18 -50.46 -28.94
CA LYS A 79 -7.36 -49.23 -28.14
C LYS A 79 -8.82 -48.98 -27.81
N THR A 80 -9.73 -49.27 -28.74
CA THR A 80 -11.18 -49.16 -28.52
C THR A 80 -11.65 -50.14 -27.44
N ALA A 81 -11.20 -51.39 -27.48
CA ALA A 81 -11.48 -52.39 -26.45
C ALA A 81 -10.91 -51.99 -25.08
N GLN A 82 -9.69 -51.45 -25.05
CA GLN A 82 -9.06 -50.93 -23.83
C GLN A 82 -9.85 -49.76 -23.23
N LEU A 83 -10.29 -48.79 -24.03
CA LEU A 83 -11.14 -47.69 -23.57
C LEU A 83 -12.48 -48.19 -23.03
N LEU A 84 -13.10 -49.16 -23.70
CA LEU A 84 -14.35 -49.77 -23.23
C LEU A 84 -14.14 -50.44 -21.87
N PHE A 85 -13.06 -51.22 -21.72
CA PHE A 85 -12.73 -51.90 -20.47
C PHE A 85 -12.41 -50.90 -19.34
N ASN A 86 -11.58 -49.89 -19.61
CA ASN A 86 -11.24 -48.84 -18.65
C ASN A 86 -12.49 -48.06 -18.21
N ASN A 87 -13.37 -47.71 -19.15
CA ASN A 87 -14.63 -47.04 -18.84
C ASN A 87 -15.56 -47.92 -17.98
N LEU A 88 -15.64 -49.22 -18.27
CA LEU A 88 -16.47 -50.15 -17.51
C LEU A 88 -15.92 -50.38 -16.10
N PHE A 89 -14.61 -50.56 -15.97
CA PHE A 89 -13.92 -50.66 -14.68
C PHE A 89 -14.09 -49.38 -13.85
N SER A 90 -13.88 -48.22 -14.47
CA SER A 90 -14.08 -46.91 -13.84
C SER A 90 -15.52 -46.75 -13.33
N ARG A 91 -16.54 -47.08 -14.12
CA ARG A 91 -17.94 -47.02 -13.66
C ARG A 91 -18.22 -47.97 -12.49
N SER A 92 -17.71 -49.20 -12.52
CA SER A 92 -17.89 -50.19 -11.46
C SER A 92 -17.21 -49.76 -10.15
N ALA A 93 -15.96 -49.29 -10.22
CA ALA A 93 -15.25 -48.75 -9.07
C ALA A 93 -16.01 -47.54 -8.48
N GLY A 94 -16.51 -46.66 -9.33
CA GLY A 94 -17.28 -45.50 -8.88
C GLY A 94 -18.59 -45.85 -8.23
N LEU A 95 -19.32 -46.83 -8.78
CA LEU A 95 -20.54 -47.34 -8.17
C LEU A 95 -20.28 -47.90 -6.77
N LEU A 96 -19.21 -48.69 -6.58
CA LEU A 96 -18.85 -49.23 -5.27
C LEU A 96 -18.58 -48.13 -4.24
N VAL A 97 -17.70 -47.18 -4.57
CA VAL A 97 -17.29 -46.14 -3.62
C VAL A 97 -18.45 -45.17 -3.32
N ARG A 98 -19.24 -44.79 -4.33
CA ARG A 98 -20.42 -43.93 -4.12
C ARG A 98 -21.49 -44.63 -3.28
N THR A 99 -21.78 -45.90 -3.55
CA THR A 99 -22.78 -46.68 -2.78
C THR A 99 -22.35 -46.83 -1.31
N ALA A 100 -21.07 -47.12 -1.06
CA ALA A 100 -20.54 -47.20 0.30
C ALA A 100 -20.66 -45.84 1.04
N THR A 101 -20.27 -44.74 0.37
CA THR A 101 -20.34 -43.39 0.94
C THR A 101 -21.78 -42.96 1.26
N ILE A 102 -22.72 -43.22 0.34
CA ILE A 102 -24.15 -42.94 0.53
C ILE A 102 -24.70 -43.75 1.70
N SER A 103 -24.35 -45.04 1.79
CA SER A 103 -24.84 -45.93 2.85
C SER A 103 -24.39 -45.48 4.24
N VAL A 104 -23.11 -45.12 4.39
CA VAL A 104 -22.56 -44.56 5.64
C VAL A 104 -23.24 -43.23 5.99
N GLY A 105 -23.41 -42.34 5.00
CA GLY A 105 -24.09 -41.06 5.19
C GLY A 105 -25.54 -41.21 5.65
N LEU A 106 -26.30 -42.12 5.05
CA LEU A 106 -27.69 -42.41 5.44
C LEU A 106 -27.78 -43.03 6.83
N PHE A 107 -26.89 -43.97 7.16
CA PHE A 107 -26.83 -44.56 8.50
C PHE A 107 -26.61 -43.49 9.57
N LEU A 108 -25.62 -42.60 9.39
CA LEU A 108 -25.35 -41.50 10.31
C LEU A 108 -26.52 -40.50 10.38
N PHE A 109 -27.19 -40.23 9.26
CA PHE A 109 -28.36 -39.36 9.21
C PHE A 109 -29.50 -39.92 10.08
N PHE A 110 -29.85 -41.20 9.91
CA PHE A 110 -30.91 -41.84 10.71
C PHE A 110 -30.51 -41.93 12.19
N ALA A 111 -29.26 -42.28 12.50
CA ALA A 111 -28.77 -42.32 13.88
C ALA A 111 -28.91 -40.95 14.58
N LEU A 112 -28.52 -39.86 13.90
CA LEU A 112 -28.67 -38.50 14.41
C LEU A 112 -30.14 -38.07 14.50
N PHE A 113 -30.98 -38.50 13.56
CA PHE A 113 -32.42 -38.24 13.59
C PHE A 113 -33.07 -38.85 14.84
N PHE A 114 -32.86 -40.15 15.09
CA PHE A 114 -33.41 -40.81 16.27
C PHE A 114 -32.83 -40.24 17.58
N LEU A 115 -31.54 -39.89 17.61
CA LEU A 115 -30.92 -39.23 18.75
C LEU A 115 -31.58 -37.87 19.05
N GLY A 116 -31.85 -37.07 18.03
CA GLY A 116 -32.52 -35.77 18.21
C GLY A 116 -33.97 -35.90 18.67
N VAL A 117 -34.72 -36.88 18.15
CA VAL A 117 -36.08 -37.21 18.67
C VAL A 117 -36.03 -37.60 20.14
N PHE A 118 -35.06 -38.44 20.52
CA PHE A 118 -34.86 -38.83 21.92
C PHE A 118 -34.55 -37.64 22.82
N LEU A 119 -33.62 -36.75 22.40
CA LEU A 119 -33.27 -35.54 23.14
C LEU A 119 -34.44 -34.54 23.24
N LEU A 120 -35.27 -34.44 22.19
CA LEU A 120 -36.49 -33.62 22.20
C LEU A 120 -37.51 -34.16 23.21
N MET A 121 -37.74 -35.48 23.21
CA MET A 121 -38.60 -36.14 24.20
C MET A 121 -38.08 -35.90 25.61
N LEU A 122 -36.77 -36.03 25.82
CA LEU A 122 -36.13 -35.72 27.09
C LEU A 122 -36.34 -34.26 27.48
N TRP A 123 -36.17 -33.30 26.57
CA TRP A 123 -36.43 -31.88 26.82
C TRP A 123 -37.87 -31.60 27.25
N LEU A 124 -38.86 -32.28 26.67
CA LEU A 124 -40.27 -32.08 27.03
C LEU A 124 -40.66 -32.77 28.35
N ILE A 125 -40.11 -33.96 28.62
CA ILE A 125 -40.47 -34.78 29.79
C ILE A 125 -39.71 -34.33 31.04
N PHE A 126 -38.52 -33.76 30.89
CA PHE A 126 -37.61 -33.45 31.99
C PHE A 126 -38.23 -32.57 33.10
N PRO A 127 -39.02 -31.50 32.81
CA PRO A 127 -39.67 -30.72 33.87
C PRO A 127 -40.61 -31.56 34.75
N ALA A 128 -41.40 -32.47 34.16
CA ALA A 128 -42.30 -33.36 34.88
C ALA A 128 -41.52 -34.44 35.67
N LEU A 129 -40.47 -35.00 35.05
CA LEU A 129 -39.58 -35.97 35.68
C LEU A 129 -38.86 -35.37 36.90
N PHE A 130 -38.42 -34.11 36.81
CA PHE A 130 -37.76 -33.40 37.90
C PHE A 130 -38.71 -33.21 39.09
N ILE A 131 -39.95 -32.80 38.86
CA ILE A 131 -40.98 -32.67 39.90
C ILE A 131 -41.24 -34.03 40.57
N PHE A 132 -41.39 -35.09 39.77
CA PHE A 132 -41.61 -36.44 40.28
C PHE A 132 -40.43 -36.95 41.13
N LEU A 133 -39.20 -36.71 40.69
CA LEU A 133 -37.99 -37.09 41.42
C LEU A 133 -37.83 -36.29 42.72
N ALA A 134 -38.10 -34.97 42.69
CA ALA A 134 -38.08 -34.12 43.87
C ALA A 134 -39.07 -34.62 44.95
N LEU A 135 -40.27 -35.03 44.55
CA LEU A 135 -41.26 -35.62 45.46
C LEU A 135 -40.80 -36.97 46.04
N LYS A 136 -40.14 -37.82 45.24
CA LYS A 136 -39.60 -39.10 45.72
C LYS A 136 -38.41 -38.96 46.67
N THR A 137 -37.55 -37.96 46.47
CA THR A 137 -36.45 -37.66 47.41
C THR A 137 -36.96 -37.24 48.79
N VAL A 138 -38.06 -36.50 48.84
CA VAL A 138 -38.73 -36.14 50.11
C VAL A 138 -39.29 -37.39 50.82
N ASN A 139 -39.69 -38.41 50.06
CA ASN A 139 -40.22 -39.68 50.59
C ASN A 139 -39.14 -40.74 50.92
N GLY A 140 -37.84 -40.40 50.93
CA GLY A 140 -36.79 -41.22 51.54
C GLY A 140 -36.29 -42.45 50.76
N THR A 141 -36.53 -42.57 49.45
CA THR A 141 -36.06 -43.74 48.65
C THR A 141 -34.62 -43.59 48.14
N SER A 142 -33.76 -44.60 48.37
CA SER A 142 -32.33 -44.62 48.00
C SER A 142 -32.02 -44.61 46.49
N MET A 143 -32.98 -45.02 45.66
CA MET A 143 -32.86 -45.05 44.19
C MET A 143 -32.81 -43.63 43.56
N ALA A 144 -33.08 -42.59 44.36
CA ALA A 144 -33.16 -41.21 43.89
C ALA A 144 -31.80 -40.52 43.66
N PHE A 145 -30.71 -41.00 44.28
CA PHE A 145 -29.40 -40.32 44.21
C PHE A 145 -28.79 -40.27 42.79
N GLY A 146 -28.86 -41.36 42.01
CA GLY A 146 -28.32 -41.40 40.64
C GLY A 146 -29.11 -40.54 39.64
N PHE A 147 -30.43 -40.50 39.78
CA PHE A 147 -31.31 -39.64 38.98
C PHE A 147 -31.21 -38.16 39.39
N PHE A 148 -30.90 -37.86 40.65
CA PHE A 148 -30.64 -36.50 41.11
C PHE A 148 -29.39 -35.92 40.42
N GLY A 149 -28.29 -36.70 40.34
CA GLY A 149 -27.06 -36.27 39.66
C GLY A 149 -27.26 -35.92 38.18
N THR A 150 -27.96 -36.77 37.43
CA THR A 150 -28.27 -36.50 36.00
C THR A 150 -29.20 -35.30 35.83
N SER A 151 -30.13 -35.09 36.77
CA SER A 151 -31.03 -33.95 36.73
C SER A 151 -30.34 -32.61 37.02
N VAL A 152 -29.38 -32.59 37.95
CA VAL A 152 -28.55 -31.40 38.23
C VAL A 152 -27.69 -31.05 37.02
N ILE A 153 -27.06 -32.05 36.39
CA ILE A 153 -26.26 -31.86 35.18
C ILE A 153 -27.10 -31.24 34.05
N TYR A 154 -28.30 -31.76 33.82
CA TYR A 154 -29.20 -31.21 32.80
C TYR A 154 -29.60 -29.76 33.10
N ILE A 155 -29.94 -29.43 34.36
CA ILE A 155 -30.27 -28.04 34.75
C ILE A 155 -29.08 -27.10 34.52
N VAL A 156 -27.87 -27.55 34.85
CA VAL A 156 -26.64 -26.78 34.61
C VAL A 156 -26.44 -26.54 33.11
N ILE A 157 -26.59 -27.57 32.27
CA ILE A 157 -26.47 -27.47 30.81
C ILE A 157 -27.51 -26.51 30.23
N VAL A 158 -28.77 -26.63 30.62
CA VAL A 158 -29.86 -25.78 30.12
C VAL A 158 -29.72 -24.33 30.60
N LYS A 159 -29.29 -24.10 31.84
CA LYS A 159 -28.97 -22.74 32.33
C LYS A 159 -27.77 -22.13 31.61
N LEU A 160 -26.75 -22.93 31.29
CA LEU A 160 -25.61 -22.49 30.49
C LEU A 160 -26.06 -22.11 29.07
N ALA A 161 -26.90 -22.93 28.43
CA ALA A 161 -27.47 -22.65 27.11
C ALA A 161 -28.30 -21.35 27.11
N HIS A 162 -29.18 -21.17 28.09
CA HIS A 162 -29.96 -19.94 28.25
C HIS A 162 -29.07 -18.69 28.39
N SER A 163 -27.99 -18.80 29.16
CA SER A 163 -27.01 -17.71 29.35
C SER A 163 -26.24 -17.35 28.06
N LEU A 164 -26.02 -18.33 27.18
CA LEU A 164 -25.35 -18.11 25.90
C LEU A 164 -26.29 -17.50 24.85
N ASP A 165 -27.54 -17.94 24.79
CA ASP A 165 -28.51 -17.53 23.75
C ASP A 165 -29.17 -16.16 24.02
N THR A 166 -29.27 -15.75 25.29
CA THR A 166 -29.80 -14.43 25.70
C THR A 166 -28.78 -13.28 25.56
N LYS A 167 -27.58 -13.53 25.02
CA LYS A 167 -26.62 -12.47 24.75
C LYS A 167 -27.13 -11.56 23.64
N ILE A 168 -27.28 -10.28 23.96
CA ILE A 168 -27.57 -9.23 22.98
C ILE A 168 -26.38 -9.12 22.01
N PRO A 169 -26.57 -9.12 20.68
CA PRO A 169 -25.49 -8.84 19.73
C PRO A 169 -24.89 -7.46 19.97
N TYR A 170 -23.58 -7.28 19.77
CA TYR A 170 -22.92 -5.99 20.02
C TYR A 170 -23.51 -4.84 19.20
N GLU A 171 -24.00 -5.10 17.98
CA GLU A 171 -24.64 -4.13 17.08
C GLU A 171 -25.91 -3.50 17.69
N ASN A 172 -26.61 -4.26 18.53
CA ASN A 172 -27.88 -3.85 19.13
C ASN A 172 -27.72 -3.39 20.59
N MET A 173 -26.49 -3.36 21.11
CA MET A 173 -26.24 -2.84 22.46
C MET A 173 -26.24 -1.32 22.45
N ASP A 174 -26.88 -0.72 23.44
CA ASP A 174 -26.70 0.70 23.72
C ASP A 174 -25.22 1.00 24.00
N LYS A 175 -24.75 2.18 23.59
CA LYS A 175 -23.34 2.61 23.68
C LYS A 175 -22.84 2.57 25.13
N ASP A 176 -23.70 2.91 26.11
CA ASP A 176 -23.34 2.78 27.54
C ASP A 176 -23.15 1.32 27.96
N VAL A 177 -23.98 0.39 27.46
CA VAL A 177 -23.85 -1.04 27.75
C VAL A 177 -22.61 -1.61 27.07
N LEU A 178 -22.33 -1.20 25.84
CA LEU A 178 -21.14 -1.58 25.09
C LEU A 178 -19.87 -1.13 25.82
N SER A 179 -19.87 0.06 26.43
CA SER A 179 -18.74 0.60 27.20
C SER A 179 -18.27 -0.33 28.32
N ARG A 180 -19.18 -1.16 28.86
CA ARG A 180 -18.89 -2.12 29.94
C ARG A 180 -18.28 -3.42 29.44
N LYS A 181 -18.36 -3.72 28.14
CA LYS A 181 -17.83 -4.94 27.52
C LYS A 181 -16.32 -4.86 27.30
N LYS A 182 -15.69 -6.03 27.08
CA LYS A 182 -14.24 -6.12 26.77
C LYS A 182 -13.90 -5.55 25.40
N ILE A 183 -14.78 -5.71 24.41
CA ILE A 183 -14.60 -5.15 23.06
C ILE A 183 -14.32 -3.64 23.07
N PHE A 184 -14.94 -2.91 24.02
CA PHE A 184 -14.76 -1.47 24.15
C PHE A 184 -13.33 -1.06 24.49
N GLU A 185 -12.54 -1.96 25.09
CA GLU A 185 -11.11 -1.72 25.28
C GLU A 185 -10.38 -1.57 23.95
N ARG A 186 -10.69 -2.42 22.96
CA ARG A 186 -10.12 -2.32 21.60
C ARG A 186 -10.56 -1.03 20.90
N ILE A 187 -11.83 -0.63 21.08
CA ILE A 187 -12.36 0.63 20.56
C ILE A 187 -11.59 1.81 21.14
N CYS A 188 -11.43 1.89 22.47
CA CYS A 188 -10.64 2.95 23.11
C CYS A 188 -9.18 2.94 22.64
N ASN A 189 -8.58 1.76 22.52
CA ASN A 189 -7.21 1.63 22.03
C ASN A 189 -7.06 2.17 20.60
N ARG A 190 -8.08 2.01 19.74
CA ARG A 190 -8.12 2.61 18.39
C ARG A 190 -8.22 4.13 18.41
N LEU A 191 -8.85 4.69 19.44
CA LEU A 191 -8.86 6.13 19.72
C LEU A 191 -7.53 6.63 20.32
N GLY A 192 -6.57 5.75 20.58
CA GLY A 192 -5.28 6.13 21.16
C GLY A 192 -5.28 6.31 22.68
N MET A 193 -6.32 5.82 23.37
CA MET A 193 -6.42 5.95 24.81
C MET A 193 -6.81 4.64 25.52
N PRO A 194 -6.30 4.37 26.72
CA PRO A 194 -6.75 3.23 27.51
C PRO A 194 -8.18 3.46 28.02
N LYS A 195 -8.97 2.38 28.10
CA LYS A 195 -10.36 2.39 28.59
C LYS A 195 -10.56 3.10 29.94
N ARG A 196 -9.55 3.11 30.81
CA ARG A 196 -9.62 3.76 32.13
C ARG A 196 -9.78 5.29 32.07
N ILE A 197 -9.25 5.91 31.02
CA ILE A 197 -9.25 7.38 30.83
C ILE A 197 -10.51 7.82 30.06
N PHE A 198 -11.23 6.90 29.41
CA PHE A 198 -12.43 7.22 28.66
C PHE A 198 -13.55 7.77 29.57
N PRO A 199 -14.05 9.00 29.35
CA PRO A 199 -15.05 9.59 30.24
C PRO A 199 -16.43 8.95 30.02
N LYS A 200 -16.99 8.34 31.08
CA LYS A 200 -18.32 7.71 31.00
C LYS A 200 -19.46 8.70 30.70
N SER A 201 -19.25 9.99 31.00
CA SER A 201 -20.22 11.06 30.71
C SER A 201 -20.44 11.30 29.22
N VAL A 202 -19.53 10.84 28.36
CA VAL A 202 -19.56 11.05 26.91
C VAL A 202 -20.80 10.46 26.25
N PHE A 203 -21.34 9.35 26.78
CA PHE A 203 -22.53 8.70 26.23
C PHE A 203 -23.86 9.30 26.72
N LYS A 204 -23.85 10.39 27.50
CA LYS A 204 -25.09 11.06 27.96
C LYS A 204 -25.81 11.81 26.84
N SER A 205 -25.09 12.37 25.88
CA SER A 205 -25.65 13.08 24.72
C SER A 205 -24.71 13.00 23.52
N GLU A 206 -25.27 13.09 22.31
CA GLU A 206 -24.46 13.11 21.08
C GLU A 206 -23.54 14.34 21.02
N GLU A 207 -23.97 15.46 21.60
CA GLU A 207 -23.19 16.70 21.65
C GLU A 207 -21.97 16.57 22.56
N SER A 208 -22.11 15.91 23.72
CA SER A 208 -20.97 15.57 24.59
C SER A 208 -19.97 14.66 23.87
N LEU A 209 -20.44 13.72 23.05
CA LEU A 209 -19.59 12.87 22.22
C LEU A 209 -18.85 13.67 21.15
N LYS A 210 -19.52 14.59 20.45
CA LYS A 210 -18.87 15.46 19.46
C LYS A 210 -17.80 16.35 20.08
N ILE A 211 -18.06 16.93 21.25
CA ILE A 211 -17.10 17.77 21.97
C ILE A 211 -15.85 16.96 22.35
N PHE A 212 -16.04 15.76 22.90
CA PHE A 212 -14.95 14.86 23.26
C PHE A 212 -14.14 14.40 22.04
N LEU A 213 -14.78 13.99 20.95
CA LEU A 213 -14.07 13.57 19.75
C LEU A 213 -13.27 14.72 19.14
N LYS A 214 -13.82 15.95 19.17
CA LYS A 214 -13.13 17.14 18.68
C LYS A 214 -11.88 17.47 19.50
N SER A 215 -11.85 17.20 20.81
CA SER A 215 -10.63 17.39 21.60
C SER A 215 -9.53 16.38 21.28
N GLU A 216 -9.89 15.22 20.71
CA GLU A 216 -8.98 14.17 20.27
C GLU A 216 -8.73 14.21 18.75
N ASN A 217 -9.01 15.33 18.06
CA ASN A 217 -8.88 15.49 16.60
C ASN A 217 -9.68 14.47 15.75
N LEU A 218 -10.74 13.90 16.29
CA LEU A 218 -11.58 12.91 15.61
C LEU A 218 -12.97 13.47 15.28
N THR A 219 -13.57 12.95 14.21
CA THR A 219 -14.95 13.26 13.84
C THR A 219 -15.92 12.17 14.33
N LEU A 220 -17.22 12.48 14.35
CA LEU A 220 -18.25 11.49 14.65
C LEU A 220 -18.21 10.32 13.65
N SER A 221 -17.98 10.61 12.37
CA SER A 221 -17.84 9.60 11.32
C SER A 221 -16.67 8.65 11.59
N ASP A 222 -15.56 9.14 12.15
CA ASP A 222 -14.40 8.31 12.47
C ASP A 222 -14.72 7.35 13.61
N PHE A 223 -15.39 7.85 14.65
CA PHE A 223 -15.84 7.02 15.76
C PHE A 223 -16.81 5.93 15.30
N GLU A 224 -17.77 6.26 14.43
CA GLU A 224 -18.72 5.31 13.87
C GLU A 224 -18.03 4.25 13.01
N LYS A 225 -17.04 4.64 12.18
CA LYS A 225 -16.23 3.68 11.41
C LYS A 225 -15.45 2.73 12.32
N ILE A 226 -14.79 3.25 13.35
CA ILE A 226 -14.07 2.42 14.35
C ILE A 226 -15.04 1.44 15.01
N LEU A 227 -16.19 1.93 15.46
CA LEU A 227 -17.21 1.16 16.15
C LEU A 227 -17.72 0.02 15.27
N ASP A 228 -18.14 0.33 14.04
CA ASP A 228 -18.65 -0.63 13.07
C ASP A 228 -17.61 -1.71 12.74
N TRP A 229 -16.36 -1.30 12.50
CA TRP A 229 -15.26 -2.22 12.23
C TRP A 229 -14.99 -3.19 13.39
N GLU A 230 -14.84 -2.67 14.61
CA GLU A 230 -14.53 -3.48 15.80
C GLU A 230 -15.69 -4.41 16.16
N ILE A 231 -16.93 -3.96 16.02
CA ILE A 231 -18.12 -4.78 16.22
C ILE A 231 -18.19 -5.90 15.17
N LYS A 232 -18.02 -5.57 13.87
CA LYS A 232 -17.96 -6.58 12.80
C LYS A 232 -16.89 -7.62 13.07
N LEU A 233 -15.70 -7.21 13.54
CA LEU A 233 -14.63 -8.14 13.92
C LEU A 233 -15.04 -9.04 15.08
N ALA A 234 -15.58 -8.48 16.16
CA ALA A 234 -16.00 -9.25 17.32
C ALA A 234 -17.13 -10.24 16.99
N ASN A 235 -18.13 -9.83 16.21
CA ASN A 235 -19.20 -10.70 15.74
C ASN A 235 -18.66 -11.85 14.90
N ASN A 236 -17.68 -11.57 14.02
CA ASN A 236 -17.01 -12.62 13.26
C ASN A 236 -16.27 -13.62 14.17
N TYR A 237 -15.58 -13.16 15.22
CA TYR A 237 -14.94 -14.05 16.19
C TYR A 237 -15.95 -14.87 17.00
N GLU A 238 -17.01 -14.26 17.52
CA GLU A 238 -18.05 -14.97 18.28
C GLU A 238 -18.76 -16.01 17.41
N SER A 239 -19.09 -15.66 16.16
CA SER A 239 -19.73 -16.60 15.23
C SER A 239 -18.91 -17.87 14.99
N ARG A 240 -17.57 -17.78 15.02
CA ARG A 240 -16.66 -18.94 14.84
C ARG A 240 -16.71 -19.91 16.02
N ASN A 241 -17.05 -19.45 17.22
CA ASN A 241 -17.11 -20.32 18.41
C ASN A 241 -18.31 -21.28 18.38
N TYR A 242 -19.34 -20.95 17.60
CA TYR A 242 -20.55 -21.76 17.49
C TYR A 242 -20.45 -22.74 16.31
N PHE A 243 -19.72 -23.84 16.47
CA PHE A 243 -19.43 -24.78 15.38
C PHE A 243 -20.70 -25.40 14.76
N TRP A 244 -21.80 -25.51 15.52
CA TRP A 244 -23.08 -26.07 15.09
C TRP A 244 -23.93 -25.15 14.20
N ARG A 245 -23.53 -23.88 14.04
CA ARG A 245 -24.21 -22.98 13.09
C ARG A 245 -24.00 -23.45 11.67
N TRP A 246 -25.05 -23.40 10.85
CA TRP A 246 -24.97 -23.78 9.43
C TRP A 246 -23.83 -23.09 8.68
N ASP A 247 -23.56 -21.82 8.99
CA ASP A 247 -22.47 -21.05 8.37
C ASP A 247 -21.06 -21.58 8.65
N ASN A 248 -20.88 -22.33 9.73
CA ASN A 248 -19.60 -22.98 10.03
C ASN A 248 -19.56 -24.40 9.51
N LEU A 249 -20.66 -25.15 9.64
CA LEU A 249 -20.77 -26.52 9.11
C LEU A 249 -20.57 -26.57 7.60
N LYS A 250 -21.13 -25.61 6.85
CA LYS A 250 -21.01 -25.56 5.38
C LYS A 250 -19.59 -25.27 4.88
N LYS A 251 -18.66 -24.85 5.74
CA LYS A 251 -17.25 -24.60 5.35
C LYS A 251 -16.44 -25.88 5.25
N ILE A 252 -16.92 -26.98 5.82
CA ILE A 252 -16.24 -28.28 5.76
C ILE A 252 -16.47 -28.86 4.36
N SER A 253 -15.38 -29.22 3.69
CA SER A 253 -15.43 -29.77 2.32
C SER A 253 -16.23 -31.08 2.28
N PRO A 254 -17.23 -31.19 1.39
CA PRO A 254 -17.98 -32.43 1.21
C PRO A 254 -17.14 -33.56 0.62
N ILE A 255 -17.29 -34.76 1.16
CA ILE A 255 -16.76 -36.00 0.61
C ILE A 255 -17.48 -36.32 -0.71
N GLY A 256 -16.70 -36.71 -1.71
CA GLY A 256 -17.19 -37.26 -2.98
C GLY A 256 -17.79 -36.25 -3.98
N SER A 257 -17.94 -34.99 -3.58
CA SER A 257 -18.44 -33.91 -4.45
C SER A 257 -17.64 -33.73 -5.75
N GLN A 258 -16.33 -34.02 -5.71
CA GLN A 258 -15.42 -33.90 -6.84
C GLN A 258 -15.39 -35.15 -7.75
N TRP A 259 -15.95 -36.29 -7.34
CA TRP A 259 -15.80 -37.57 -8.08
C TRP A 259 -16.58 -37.64 -9.40
N LYS A 260 -17.36 -36.61 -9.73
CA LYS A 260 -18.07 -36.49 -11.01
C LYS A 260 -17.24 -35.79 -12.11
N TYR A 261 -16.14 -35.14 -11.74
CA TYR A 261 -15.27 -34.41 -12.66
C TYR A 261 -14.04 -35.24 -13.05
N ALA A 262 -13.36 -34.85 -14.14
CA ALA A 262 -12.18 -35.56 -14.64
C ALA A 262 -10.96 -35.38 -13.72
N TYR A 263 -9.98 -36.29 -13.82
CA TYR A 263 -8.68 -36.09 -13.18
C TYR A 263 -7.85 -35.04 -13.92
N THR A 264 -7.05 -34.30 -13.16
CA THR A 264 -6.09 -33.31 -13.69
C THR A 264 -4.69 -33.59 -13.15
N VAL A 265 -4.19 -34.79 -13.45
CA VAL A 265 -2.93 -35.30 -12.89
C VAL A 265 -1.75 -34.44 -13.30
N ASN A 266 -1.73 -33.99 -14.56
CA ASN A 266 -0.62 -33.18 -15.04
C ASN A 266 -0.75 -31.74 -14.54
N LEU A 267 -1.95 -31.17 -14.55
CA LEU A 267 -2.18 -29.81 -14.05
C LEU A 267 -1.77 -29.67 -12.58
N ASP A 268 -2.13 -30.62 -11.72
CA ASP A 268 -1.86 -30.57 -10.29
C ASP A 268 -0.34 -30.54 -9.98
N ASN A 269 0.53 -31.01 -10.89
CA ASN A 269 1.99 -30.94 -10.73
C ASN A 269 2.57 -29.54 -11.00
N TYR A 270 1.88 -28.73 -11.79
CA TYR A 270 2.33 -27.41 -12.26
C TYR A 270 1.44 -26.26 -11.76
N SER A 271 0.61 -26.52 -10.76
CA SER A 271 -0.37 -25.56 -10.29
C SER A 271 -0.60 -25.60 -8.80
N THR A 272 -1.21 -24.52 -8.28
CA THR A 272 -1.62 -24.40 -6.87
C THR A 272 -3.13 -24.26 -6.78
N ASP A 273 -3.79 -25.16 -6.06
CA ASP A 273 -5.25 -25.18 -5.89
C ASP A 273 -5.69 -24.31 -4.70
N LEU A 274 -6.16 -23.09 -4.99
CA LEU A 274 -6.66 -22.14 -4.00
C LEU A 274 -7.98 -22.57 -3.36
N SER A 275 -8.77 -23.41 -4.05
CA SER A 275 -10.09 -23.84 -3.57
C SER A 275 -9.99 -24.84 -2.41
N VAL A 276 -8.88 -25.57 -2.31
CA VAL A 276 -8.61 -26.50 -1.20
C VAL A 276 -7.98 -25.76 -0.03
N PHE A 277 -6.82 -25.14 -0.27
CA PHE A 277 -6.07 -24.44 0.75
C PHE A 277 -5.16 -23.41 0.10
N ASP A 278 -5.11 -22.22 0.68
CA ASP A 278 -4.23 -21.15 0.21
C ASP A 278 -2.96 -21.12 1.06
N LEU A 279 -1.82 -21.46 0.44
CA LEU A 279 -0.48 -21.44 1.05
C LEU A 279 0.20 -20.07 0.93
N THR A 280 -0.40 -19.13 0.21
CA THR A 280 0.19 -17.81 -0.04
C THR A 280 -0.04 -16.86 1.12
N GLU A 281 0.66 -15.72 1.09
CA GLU A 281 0.46 -14.62 2.02
C GLU A 281 -0.94 -13.98 1.95
N TYR A 282 -1.72 -14.27 0.90
CA TYR A 282 -3.06 -13.72 0.72
C TYR A 282 -4.14 -14.47 1.50
N ARG A 283 -3.84 -15.66 2.04
CA ARG A 283 -4.81 -16.53 2.72
C ARG A 283 -5.66 -15.81 3.77
N ASP A 284 -5.03 -14.97 4.57
CA ASP A 284 -5.67 -14.26 5.69
C ASP A 284 -5.98 -12.78 5.36
N LYS A 285 -5.62 -12.32 4.15
CA LYS A 285 -5.94 -10.97 3.67
C LYS A 285 -7.40 -10.93 3.21
N LYS A 286 -8.14 -9.92 3.66
CA LYS A 286 -9.52 -9.70 3.24
C LYS A 286 -9.59 -8.66 2.14
N LEU A 287 -10.45 -8.91 1.16
CA LEU A 287 -10.86 -7.90 0.19
C LEU A 287 -11.84 -6.93 0.87
N ASN A 288 -11.49 -5.65 0.90
CA ASN A 288 -12.32 -4.57 1.42
C ASN A 288 -12.40 -3.45 0.37
N GLY A 289 -13.58 -2.88 0.14
CA GLY A 289 -13.77 -1.73 -0.75
C GLY A 289 -13.59 -2.05 -2.23
N ARG A 290 -13.83 -3.31 -2.62
CA ARG A 290 -13.72 -3.86 -3.99
C ARG A 290 -14.89 -4.78 -4.33
N GLU A 291 -16.04 -4.55 -3.70
CA GLU A 291 -17.21 -5.39 -3.84
C GLU A 291 -17.77 -5.34 -5.27
N ASP A 292 -17.67 -4.20 -5.95
CA ASP A 292 -18.16 -4.01 -7.32
C ASP A 292 -17.32 -4.81 -8.33
N GLU A 293 -15.97 -4.75 -8.23
CA GLU A 293 -15.07 -5.52 -9.10
C GLU A 293 -15.24 -7.03 -8.89
N GLU A 294 -15.48 -7.46 -7.65
CA GLU A 294 -15.76 -8.85 -7.34
C GLU A 294 -17.13 -9.32 -7.85
N GLU A 295 -18.16 -8.47 -7.77
CA GLU A 295 -19.48 -8.75 -8.35
C GLU A 295 -19.39 -8.84 -9.88
N LEU A 296 -18.59 -7.98 -10.52
CA LEU A 296 -18.34 -8.05 -11.96
C LEU A 296 -17.62 -9.35 -12.35
N LEU A 297 -16.57 -9.73 -11.63
CA LEU A 297 -15.87 -11.01 -11.82
C LEU A 297 -16.85 -12.19 -11.70
N ASN A 298 -17.71 -12.16 -10.69
CA ASN A 298 -18.75 -13.16 -10.47
C ASN A 298 -19.71 -13.27 -11.67
N LEU A 299 -20.15 -12.15 -12.23
CA LEU A 299 -21.04 -12.11 -13.38
C LEU A 299 -20.38 -12.63 -14.66
N ILE A 300 -19.12 -12.25 -14.92
CA ILE A 300 -18.37 -12.68 -16.11
C ILE A 300 -18.20 -14.20 -16.13
N LEU A 301 -17.77 -14.78 -15.02
CA LEU A 301 -17.51 -16.22 -14.92
C LEU A 301 -18.77 -17.10 -15.01
N GLN A 302 -19.96 -16.52 -14.83
CA GLN A 302 -21.25 -17.21 -14.98
C GLN A 302 -21.79 -17.19 -16.42
N ARG A 303 -21.20 -16.41 -17.33
CA ARG A 303 -21.64 -16.36 -18.72
C ARG A 303 -21.44 -17.75 -19.39
N PRO A 304 -22.37 -18.16 -20.28
CA PRO A 304 -22.22 -19.42 -21.01
C PRO A 304 -21.06 -19.38 -22.00
N ASP A 305 -20.87 -18.23 -22.66
CA ASP A 305 -19.77 -17.91 -23.57
C ASP A 305 -19.05 -16.65 -23.08
N GLN A 306 -17.80 -16.41 -23.52
CA GLN A 306 -16.99 -15.27 -23.07
C GLN A 306 -16.90 -15.17 -21.54
N ASN A 307 -16.53 -16.29 -20.91
CA ASN A 307 -16.45 -16.43 -19.46
C ASN A 307 -15.01 -16.39 -18.95
N CYS A 308 -14.13 -15.71 -19.69
CA CYS A 308 -12.78 -15.37 -19.27
C CYS A 308 -12.75 -13.91 -18.82
N ALA A 309 -12.07 -13.63 -17.71
CA ALA A 309 -11.92 -12.30 -17.15
C ALA A 309 -10.44 -11.87 -17.19
N LEU A 310 -10.16 -10.64 -17.60
CA LEU A 310 -8.83 -10.03 -17.54
C LEU A 310 -8.86 -8.88 -16.53
N ILE A 311 -8.19 -9.05 -15.41
CA ILE A 311 -8.09 -8.04 -14.35
C ILE A 311 -6.90 -7.12 -14.67
N VAL A 312 -7.18 -5.87 -15.00
CA VAL A 312 -6.17 -4.86 -15.38
C VAL A 312 -6.06 -3.82 -14.28
N GLY A 313 -4.85 -3.50 -13.86
CA GLY A 313 -4.61 -2.51 -12.82
C GLY A 313 -3.12 -2.30 -12.56
N GLY A 314 -2.75 -1.15 -12.01
CA GLY A 314 -1.38 -0.89 -11.55
C GLY A 314 -0.87 -1.95 -10.56
N SER A 315 0.45 -2.16 -10.52
CA SER A 315 1.08 -3.03 -9.53
C SER A 315 0.75 -2.54 -8.11
N GLY A 316 0.48 -3.44 -7.17
CA GLY A 316 0.19 -3.06 -5.78
C GLY A 316 -1.25 -2.66 -5.46
N ILE A 317 -2.15 -2.53 -6.44
CA ILE A 317 -3.57 -2.13 -6.23
C ILE A 317 -4.43 -3.22 -5.57
N GLY A 318 -3.97 -4.49 -5.59
CA GLY A 318 -4.65 -5.63 -4.96
C GLY A 318 -5.27 -6.64 -5.93
N LYS A 319 -4.77 -6.76 -7.17
CA LYS A 319 -5.25 -7.74 -8.17
C LYS A 319 -5.25 -9.18 -7.66
N SER A 320 -4.12 -9.65 -7.12
CA SER A 320 -4.05 -11.00 -6.54
C SER A 320 -4.94 -11.12 -5.29
N THR A 321 -5.13 -10.04 -4.51
CA THR A 321 -6.07 -10.07 -3.37
C THR A 321 -7.51 -10.32 -3.81
N LEU A 322 -7.95 -9.75 -4.94
CA LEU A 322 -9.27 -10.02 -5.52
C LEU A 322 -9.41 -11.50 -5.92
N VAL A 323 -8.43 -12.04 -6.65
CA VAL A 323 -8.38 -13.44 -7.08
C VAL A 323 -8.44 -14.40 -5.89
N HIS A 324 -7.59 -14.18 -4.89
CA HIS A 324 -7.51 -15.01 -3.70
C HIS A 324 -8.75 -14.89 -2.81
N SER A 325 -9.35 -13.70 -2.69
CA SER A 325 -10.59 -13.51 -1.93
C SER A 325 -11.78 -14.21 -2.59
N PHE A 326 -11.86 -14.16 -3.92
CA PHE A 326 -12.86 -14.92 -4.67
C PHE A 326 -12.68 -16.43 -4.45
N ALA A 327 -11.45 -16.93 -4.50
CA ALA A 327 -11.14 -18.33 -4.18
C ALA A 327 -11.52 -18.69 -2.73
N GLU A 328 -11.30 -17.79 -1.76
CA GLU A 328 -11.76 -17.97 -0.37
C GLU A 328 -13.29 -18.10 -0.31
N LYS A 329 -14.05 -17.29 -1.07
CA LYS A 329 -15.51 -17.42 -1.10
C LYS A 329 -15.99 -18.74 -1.69
N ILE A 330 -15.30 -19.27 -2.70
CA ILE A 330 -15.55 -20.62 -3.24
C ILE A 330 -15.26 -21.66 -2.14
N ARG A 331 -14.08 -21.61 -1.53
CA ARG A 331 -13.64 -22.55 -0.47
C ARG A 331 -14.58 -22.56 0.74
N LEU A 332 -15.07 -21.39 1.16
CA LEU A 332 -15.98 -21.23 2.30
C LEU A 332 -17.46 -21.45 1.95
N ASN A 333 -17.78 -21.88 0.71
CA ASN A 333 -19.15 -22.03 0.20
C ASN A 333 -20.02 -20.78 0.44
N LYS A 334 -19.42 -19.60 0.23
CA LYS A 334 -20.08 -18.29 0.26
C LYS A 334 -20.39 -17.76 -1.14
N ALA A 335 -19.72 -18.27 -2.16
CA ALA A 335 -19.97 -17.94 -3.56
C ALA A 335 -21.34 -18.46 -4.03
N ASP A 336 -21.77 -17.97 -5.20
CA ASP A 336 -23.02 -18.42 -5.83
C ASP A 336 -23.03 -19.92 -6.11
N ARG A 337 -24.23 -20.50 -6.20
CA ARG A 337 -24.42 -21.95 -6.42
C ARG A 337 -23.68 -22.46 -7.66
N PHE A 338 -23.47 -21.61 -8.66
CA PHE A 338 -22.71 -21.92 -9.87
C PHE A 338 -21.27 -22.38 -9.56
N PHE A 339 -20.61 -21.75 -8.60
CA PHE A 339 -19.22 -22.08 -8.23
C PHE A 339 -19.10 -23.27 -7.28
N LYS A 340 -20.24 -23.89 -6.90
CA LYS A 340 -20.21 -25.06 -6.03
C LYS A 340 -19.40 -26.18 -6.68
N ASN A 341 -18.37 -26.65 -5.97
CA ASN A 341 -17.43 -27.68 -6.42
C ASN A 341 -16.55 -27.28 -7.63
N LYS A 342 -16.50 -25.99 -7.99
CA LYS A 342 -15.47 -25.47 -8.89
C LYS A 342 -14.12 -25.44 -8.15
N ARG A 343 -13.04 -25.68 -8.88
CA ARG A 343 -11.65 -25.58 -8.43
C ARG A 343 -11.04 -24.35 -9.05
N MET A 344 -10.37 -23.54 -8.25
CA MET A 344 -9.67 -22.35 -8.72
C MET A 344 -8.18 -22.58 -8.55
N VAL A 345 -7.45 -22.56 -9.66
CA VAL A 345 -6.11 -23.14 -9.75
C VAL A 345 -5.17 -22.13 -10.41
N ILE A 346 -4.10 -21.73 -9.74
CA ILE A 346 -3.05 -20.87 -10.30
C ILE A 346 -2.06 -21.73 -11.08
N LEU A 347 -1.86 -21.42 -12.36
CA LEU A 347 -0.88 -22.07 -13.22
C LEU A 347 0.49 -21.42 -13.06
N ASP A 348 1.51 -22.21 -12.73
CA ASP A 348 2.91 -21.79 -12.80
C ASP A 348 3.47 -22.15 -14.18
N ALA A 349 3.18 -21.32 -15.18
CA ALA A 349 3.63 -21.54 -16.55
C ALA A 349 5.16 -21.52 -16.65
N SER A 350 5.85 -20.75 -15.82
CA SER A 350 7.31 -20.73 -15.74
C SER A 350 7.88 -22.11 -15.38
N ARG A 351 7.25 -22.82 -14.44
CA ARG A 351 7.63 -24.19 -14.08
C ARG A 351 7.29 -25.21 -15.16
N VAL A 352 6.21 -25.02 -15.91
CA VAL A 352 5.88 -25.84 -17.09
C VAL A 352 7.00 -25.72 -18.13
N ILE A 353 7.38 -24.50 -18.47
CA ILE A 353 8.41 -24.20 -19.47
C ILE A 353 9.76 -24.80 -19.06
N ALA A 354 10.20 -24.54 -17.82
CA ALA A 354 11.43 -25.12 -17.30
C ALA A 354 11.41 -26.67 -17.29
N GLY A 355 10.27 -27.26 -16.94
CA GLY A 355 10.07 -28.71 -16.97
C GLY A 355 10.12 -29.30 -18.38
N ALA A 356 9.59 -28.59 -19.38
CA ALA A 356 9.62 -28.99 -20.78
C ALA A 356 11.05 -28.93 -21.34
N ILE A 357 11.77 -27.82 -21.10
CA ILE A 357 13.17 -27.63 -21.49
C ILE A 357 14.04 -28.77 -20.92
N ASN A 358 13.92 -29.08 -19.64
CA ASN A 358 14.69 -30.16 -19.00
C ASN A 358 14.42 -31.54 -19.60
N LYS A 359 13.22 -31.77 -20.14
CA LYS A 359 12.83 -33.03 -20.79
C LYS A 359 13.13 -33.05 -22.30
N GLY A 360 13.59 -31.94 -22.87
CA GLY A 360 13.75 -31.79 -24.32
C GLY A 360 12.43 -31.83 -25.10
N ILE A 361 11.32 -31.47 -24.45
CA ILE A 361 9.97 -31.44 -25.04
C ILE A 361 9.58 -29.98 -25.27
N ASP A 362 8.81 -29.72 -26.32
CA ASP A 362 8.25 -28.40 -26.57
C ASP A 362 7.23 -27.99 -25.49
N ALA A 363 7.42 -26.82 -24.89
CA ALA A 363 6.57 -26.30 -23.83
C ALA A 363 5.11 -26.10 -24.27
N GLU A 364 4.90 -25.75 -25.54
CA GLU A 364 3.55 -25.59 -26.12
C GLU A 364 2.76 -26.90 -26.08
N SER A 365 3.43 -28.03 -26.34
CA SER A 365 2.80 -29.36 -26.30
C SER A 365 2.32 -29.72 -24.89
N VAL A 366 3.13 -29.43 -23.87
CA VAL A 366 2.78 -29.66 -22.47
C VAL A 366 1.63 -28.75 -22.06
N LEU A 367 1.68 -27.47 -22.41
CA LEU A 367 0.58 -26.53 -22.13
C LEU A 367 -0.73 -26.94 -22.80
N ARG A 368 -0.68 -27.45 -24.04
CA ARG A 368 -1.86 -27.98 -24.74
C ARG A 368 -2.48 -29.16 -23.99
N GLU A 369 -1.66 -30.07 -23.45
CA GLU A 369 -2.14 -31.18 -22.60
C GLU A 369 -2.80 -30.66 -21.31
N LEU A 370 -2.18 -29.68 -20.64
CA LEU A 370 -2.74 -29.07 -19.44
C LEU A 370 -4.09 -28.37 -19.71
N PHE A 371 -4.18 -27.58 -20.78
CA PHE A 371 -5.42 -26.88 -21.13
C PHE A 371 -6.52 -27.84 -21.59
N ALA A 372 -6.15 -28.95 -22.24
CA ALA A 372 -7.09 -30.03 -22.51
C ALA A 372 -7.63 -30.62 -21.20
N GLU A 373 -6.77 -30.95 -20.21
CA GLU A 373 -7.24 -31.42 -18.89
C GLU A 373 -8.23 -30.44 -18.23
N VAL A 374 -7.94 -29.14 -18.28
CA VAL A 374 -8.83 -28.08 -17.76
C VAL A 374 -10.19 -28.12 -18.46
N SER A 375 -10.21 -28.11 -19.80
CA SER A 375 -11.43 -28.12 -20.60
C SER A 375 -12.26 -29.38 -20.40
N TYR A 376 -11.62 -30.55 -20.30
CA TYR A 376 -12.28 -31.84 -20.05
C TYR A 376 -12.83 -31.98 -18.63
N ALA A 377 -12.15 -31.41 -17.62
CA ALA A 377 -12.61 -31.44 -16.24
C ALA A 377 -13.90 -30.65 -16.04
N GLY A 378 -14.03 -29.49 -16.70
CA GLY A 378 -15.22 -28.64 -16.73
C GLY A 378 -15.58 -27.94 -15.40
N ASN A 379 -14.83 -28.22 -14.33
CA ASN A 379 -14.99 -27.57 -13.04
C ASN A 379 -13.81 -26.69 -12.62
N ILE A 380 -12.90 -26.38 -13.54
CA ILE A 380 -11.69 -25.62 -13.23
C ILE A 380 -11.84 -24.19 -13.72
N ILE A 381 -11.43 -23.26 -12.88
CA ILE A 381 -11.19 -21.86 -13.20
C ILE A 381 -9.67 -21.70 -13.13
N LEU A 382 -9.06 -21.53 -14.29
CA LEU A 382 -7.62 -21.39 -14.41
C LEU A 382 -7.22 -19.93 -14.14
N VAL A 383 -6.25 -19.71 -13.27
CA VAL A 383 -5.70 -18.39 -12.99
C VAL A 383 -4.32 -18.28 -13.63
N ILE A 384 -4.12 -17.26 -14.46
CA ILE A 384 -2.84 -16.94 -15.10
C ILE A 384 -2.46 -15.52 -14.67
N GLU A 385 -1.44 -15.41 -13.81
CA GLU A 385 -0.94 -14.10 -13.39
C GLU A 385 0.04 -13.55 -14.42
N HIS A 386 0.02 -12.23 -14.64
CA HIS A 386 0.91 -11.53 -15.58
C HIS A 386 0.89 -12.12 -16.99
N LEU A 387 -0.31 -12.12 -17.61
CA LEU A 387 -0.55 -12.73 -18.92
C LEU A 387 0.44 -12.25 -19.99
N GLU A 388 0.83 -10.97 -19.94
CA GLU A 388 1.83 -10.34 -20.80
C GLU A 388 3.20 -11.05 -20.84
N GLN A 389 3.58 -11.80 -19.80
CA GLN A 389 4.87 -12.49 -19.77
C GLN A 389 4.90 -13.69 -20.72
N TYR A 390 3.74 -14.17 -21.14
CA TYR A 390 3.57 -15.36 -21.95
C TYR A 390 3.05 -15.06 -23.37
N LEU A 391 2.69 -13.80 -23.64
CA LEU A 391 2.25 -13.32 -24.95
C LEU A 391 3.33 -12.41 -25.56
N GLY A 392 3.95 -12.82 -26.68
CA GLY A 392 4.62 -11.86 -27.56
C GLY A 392 6.06 -11.41 -27.26
N LYS A 393 6.92 -12.22 -26.63
CA LYS A 393 8.40 -12.03 -26.74
C LYS A 393 9.01 -13.02 -27.74
N SER A 394 8.83 -12.72 -29.03
CA SER A 394 9.54 -13.44 -30.10
C SER A 394 11.06 -13.37 -29.89
N GLY A 395 11.70 -14.51 -29.65
CA GLY A 395 13.17 -14.64 -29.77
C GLY A 395 13.91 -15.30 -28.60
N ASN A 396 13.29 -15.49 -27.43
CA ASN A 396 13.94 -16.20 -26.31
C ASN A 396 13.31 -17.58 -26.10
N VAL A 397 14.13 -18.63 -26.19
CA VAL A 397 13.75 -20.05 -25.91
C VAL A 397 13.10 -20.23 -24.52
N PHE A 398 13.34 -19.29 -23.61
CA PHE A 398 12.81 -19.30 -22.24
C PHE A 398 11.39 -18.70 -22.11
N HIS A 399 10.84 -18.07 -23.15
CA HIS A 399 9.49 -17.49 -23.16
C HIS A 399 8.74 -17.97 -24.42
N PRO A 400 8.14 -19.17 -24.41
CA PRO A 400 7.33 -19.64 -25.51
C PRO A 400 6.06 -18.80 -25.65
N ASP A 401 5.65 -18.61 -26.89
CA ASP A 401 4.44 -17.86 -27.22
C ASP A 401 3.22 -18.76 -27.05
N ILE A 402 2.45 -18.54 -25.98
CA ILE A 402 1.31 -19.40 -25.66
C ILE A 402 0.03 -18.96 -26.38
N GLU A 403 0.08 -17.88 -27.19
CA GLU A 403 -1.07 -17.31 -27.89
C GLU A 403 -1.80 -18.36 -28.72
N LEU A 404 -1.06 -19.09 -29.55
CA LEU A 404 -1.64 -20.11 -30.43
C LEU A 404 -2.38 -21.18 -29.63
N VAL A 405 -1.73 -21.72 -28.60
CA VAL A 405 -2.30 -22.77 -27.75
C VAL A 405 -3.52 -22.25 -26.98
N MET A 406 -3.46 -21.05 -26.39
CA MET A 406 -4.60 -20.48 -25.67
C MET A 406 -5.80 -20.23 -26.58
N SER A 407 -5.57 -19.75 -27.81
CA SER A 407 -6.66 -19.46 -28.77
C SER A 407 -7.47 -20.72 -29.14
N GLU A 408 -6.85 -21.91 -29.13
CA GLU A 408 -7.52 -23.19 -29.33
C GLU A 408 -8.58 -23.46 -28.25
N PHE A 409 -8.33 -23.03 -26.99
CA PHE A 409 -9.17 -23.36 -25.85
C PHE A 409 -10.09 -22.24 -25.36
N LEU A 410 -9.74 -20.96 -25.55
CA LEU A 410 -10.53 -19.81 -25.09
C LEU A 410 -11.96 -19.75 -25.68
N ALA A 411 -12.18 -20.39 -26.83
CA ALA A 411 -13.51 -20.51 -27.43
C ALA A 411 -14.39 -21.58 -26.75
N HIS A 412 -13.83 -22.46 -25.92
CA HIS A 412 -14.58 -23.52 -25.26
C HIS A 412 -15.30 -23.01 -24.00
N PRO A 413 -16.62 -23.23 -23.87
CA PRO A 413 -17.41 -22.81 -22.69
C PRO A 413 -16.88 -23.32 -21.34
N ASN A 414 -16.22 -24.49 -21.34
CA ASN A 414 -15.68 -25.12 -20.14
C ASN A 414 -14.27 -24.63 -19.76
N PHE A 415 -13.64 -23.82 -20.60
CA PHE A 415 -12.29 -23.30 -20.38
C PHE A 415 -12.35 -21.89 -19.79
N GLN A 416 -12.54 -21.82 -18.47
CA GLN A 416 -12.69 -20.56 -17.74
C GLN A 416 -11.32 -20.06 -17.28
N VAL A 417 -11.00 -18.80 -17.58
CA VAL A 417 -9.70 -18.19 -17.25
C VAL A 417 -9.89 -16.87 -16.52
N ILE A 418 -9.13 -16.67 -15.45
CA ILE A 418 -8.92 -15.36 -14.83
C ILE A 418 -7.46 -14.98 -15.08
N ALA A 419 -7.24 -13.96 -15.88
CA ALA A 419 -5.93 -13.43 -16.17
C ALA A 419 -5.69 -12.12 -15.42
N THR A 420 -4.45 -11.81 -15.08
CA THR A 420 -4.07 -10.48 -14.55
C THR A 420 -3.06 -9.81 -15.47
N SER A 421 -3.17 -8.49 -15.60
CA SER A 421 -2.21 -7.67 -16.35
C SER A 421 -2.06 -6.29 -15.73
N SER A 422 -0.94 -5.63 -15.99
CA SER A 422 -0.69 -4.25 -15.57
C SER A 422 -1.14 -3.26 -16.65
N ASN A 423 -1.47 -2.02 -16.28
CA ASN A 423 -2.02 -1.03 -17.23
C ASN A 423 -1.07 -0.79 -18.42
N LYS A 424 0.24 -0.69 -18.16
CA LYS A 424 1.25 -0.41 -19.18
C LYS A 424 1.33 -1.55 -20.20
N GLU A 425 1.35 -2.78 -19.72
CA GLU A 425 1.45 -3.98 -20.54
C GLU A 425 0.14 -4.30 -21.24
N TYR A 426 -1.01 -4.03 -20.61
CA TYR A 426 -2.32 -4.18 -21.23
C TYR A 426 -2.47 -3.32 -22.49
N HIS A 427 -1.99 -2.07 -22.49
CA HIS A 427 -1.98 -1.24 -23.70
C HIS A 427 -1.16 -1.87 -24.83
N GLN A 428 0.00 -2.47 -24.50
CA GLN A 428 0.82 -3.19 -25.49
C GLN A 428 0.15 -4.46 -25.99
N LEU A 429 -0.59 -5.17 -25.12
CA LEU A 429 -1.36 -6.35 -25.47
C LEU A 429 -2.50 -6.02 -26.46
N ILE A 430 -3.22 -4.91 -26.25
CA ILE A 430 -4.29 -4.48 -27.17
C ILE A 430 -3.73 -4.22 -28.56
N GLU A 431 -2.60 -3.54 -28.67
CA GLU A 431 -2.00 -3.19 -29.96
C GLU A 431 -1.53 -4.42 -30.75
N LYS A 432 -1.04 -5.46 -30.06
CA LYS A 432 -0.39 -6.62 -30.70
C LYS A 432 -1.26 -7.87 -30.79
N HIS A 433 -2.18 -8.09 -29.84
CA HIS A 433 -2.85 -9.37 -29.60
C HIS A 433 -4.38 -9.23 -29.45
N ASP A 434 -5.01 -8.36 -30.24
CA ASP A 434 -6.47 -8.10 -30.23
C ASP A 434 -7.33 -9.38 -30.40
N GLN A 435 -6.81 -10.38 -31.11
CA GLN A 435 -7.53 -11.63 -31.39
C GLN A 435 -7.78 -12.49 -30.15
N ILE A 436 -6.90 -12.45 -29.14
CA ILE A 436 -7.10 -13.15 -27.87
C ILE A 436 -8.01 -12.34 -26.95
N LEU A 437 -7.84 -11.03 -26.93
CA LEU A 437 -8.54 -10.15 -25.99
C LEU A 437 -10.06 -10.16 -26.19
N LYS A 438 -10.55 -10.46 -27.40
CA LYS A 438 -12.00 -10.63 -27.67
C LYS A 438 -12.69 -11.72 -26.82
N TYR A 439 -11.92 -12.65 -26.25
CA TYR A 439 -12.44 -13.70 -25.36
C TYR A 439 -12.47 -13.29 -23.89
N PHE A 440 -11.80 -12.19 -23.54
CA PHE A 440 -11.70 -11.68 -22.18
C PHE A 440 -12.62 -10.47 -21.98
N GLU A 441 -13.43 -10.51 -20.92
CA GLU A 441 -14.02 -9.28 -20.39
C GLU A 441 -13.00 -8.61 -19.46
N VAL A 442 -12.78 -7.31 -19.65
CA VAL A 442 -11.79 -6.54 -18.88
C VAL A 442 -12.42 -5.98 -17.61
N ILE A 443 -11.77 -6.22 -16.47
CA ILE A 443 -12.10 -5.63 -15.17
C ILE A 443 -10.99 -4.65 -14.83
N GLU A 444 -11.26 -3.36 -14.98
CA GLU A 444 -10.31 -2.30 -14.64
C GLU A 444 -10.35 -2.00 -13.14
N MET A 445 -9.24 -2.25 -12.45
CA MET A 445 -9.04 -1.92 -11.06
C MET A 445 -8.40 -0.53 -10.92
N ARG A 446 -9.18 0.43 -10.44
CA ARG A 446 -8.69 1.76 -10.07
C ARG A 446 -7.89 1.75 -8.77
N GLU A 447 -7.05 2.75 -8.55
CA GLU A 447 -6.48 3.00 -7.21
C GLU A 447 -7.62 3.24 -6.18
N PRO A 448 -7.55 2.66 -4.98
CA PRO A 448 -8.60 2.85 -3.97
C PRO A 448 -8.59 4.28 -3.44
N SER A 449 -9.75 4.75 -3.02
CA SER A 449 -9.88 6.04 -2.34
C SER A 449 -9.17 6.02 -0.98
N LEU A 450 -8.98 7.20 -0.37
CA LEU A 450 -8.37 7.29 0.96
C LEU A 450 -9.18 6.53 2.03
N ASP A 451 -10.51 6.55 1.91
CA ASP A 451 -11.41 5.83 2.82
C ASP A 451 -11.37 4.31 2.58
N GLU A 452 -11.39 3.86 1.32
CA GLU A 452 -11.22 2.43 0.99
C GLU A 452 -9.86 1.90 1.44
N THR A 453 -8.80 2.70 1.27
CA THR A 453 -7.46 2.38 1.75
C THR A 453 -7.43 2.21 3.26
N LEU A 454 -8.14 3.07 3.99
CA LEU A 454 -8.25 2.97 5.45
C LEU A 454 -8.89 1.64 5.86
N ASP A 455 -9.98 1.24 5.21
CA ASP A 455 -10.64 -0.05 5.42
C ASP A 455 -9.74 -1.23 5.06
N ILE A 456 -8.94 -1.12 4.00
CA ILE A 456 -7.92 -2.10 3.63
C ILE A 456 -6.85 -2.20 4.75
N LEU A 457 -6.32 -1.09 5.26
CA LEU A 457 -5.33 -1.09 6.34
C LEU A 457 -5.90 -1.72 7.61
N TYR A 458 -7.14 -1.40 7.97
CA TYR A 458 -7.87 -2.05 9.07
C TYR A 458 -7.90 -3.58 8.91
N GLY A 459 -8.15 -4.08 7.70
CA GLY A 459 -8.17 -5.50 7.36
C GLY A 459 -6.80 -6.16 7.45
N THR A 460 -5.81 -5.56 6.80
CA THR A 460 -4.45 -6.11 6.66
C THR A 460 -3.69 -6.08 7.97
N LEU A 461 -3.70 -4.95 8.69
CA LEU A 461 -2.93 -4.77 9.92
C LEU A 461 -3.48 -5.57 11.09
N ARG A 462 -4.73 -6.04 11.01
CA ARG A 462 -5.33 -6.92 12.02
C ARG A 462 -4.46 -8.13 12.35
N LEU A 463 -3.76 -8.70 11.36
CA LEU A 463 -2.88 -9.85 11.56
C LEU A 463 -1.69 -9.52 12.48
N TYR A 464 -1.25 -8.26 12.46
CA TYR A 464 -0.10 -7.74 13.20
C TYR A 464 -0.51 -7.12 14.54
N GLU A 465 -1.74 -6.64 14.68
CA GLU A 465 -2.31 -6.09 15.91
C GLU A 465 -2.56 -7.12 17.05
N SER A 466 -1.92 -8.29 16.99
CA SER A 466 -2.20 -9.37 17.93
C SER A 466 -1.78 -9.00 19.36
N LYS A 467 -2.76 -9.05 20.27
CA LYS A 467 -2.78 -8.89 21.75
C LYS A 467 -2.06 -7.70 22.42
N ASN A 468 -1.00 -7.10 21.87
CA ASN A 468 -0.19 -6.10 22.59
C ASN A 468 0.04 -4.76 21.85
N VAL A 469 -0.34 -4.62 20.58
CA VAL A 469 -0.14 -3.35 19.86
C VAL A 469 -1.31 -3.06 18.92
N ILE A 470 -1.77 -1.81 18.92
CA ILE A 470 -2.88 -1.36 18.07
C ILE A 470 -2.46 -0.09 17.34
N PHE A 471 -2.71 -0.05 16.03
CA PHE A 471 -2.66 1.17 15.25
C PHE A 471 -3.86 2.04 15.59
N THR A 472 -3.60 3.25 16.06
CA THR A 472 -4.66 4.24 16.27
C THR A 472 -5.25 4.68 14.93
N HIS A 473 -6.51 5.10 14.93
CA HIS A 473 -7.17 5.58 13.71
C HIS A 473 -6.45 6.79 13.10
N GLU A 474 -5.97 7.70 13.94
CA GLU A 474 -5.18 8.86 13.52
C GLU A 474 -3.84 8.44 12.90
N ALA A 475 -3.14 7.45 13.47
CA ALA A 475 -1.93 6.91 12.88
C ALA A 475 -2.16 6.33 11.48
N LEU A 476 -3.27 5.62 11.26
CA LEU A 476 -3.60 5.08 9.93
C LEU A 476 -3.87 6.18 8.91
N LYS A 477 -4.61 7.22 9.29
CA LYS A 477 -4.80 8.42 8.45
C LYS A 477 -3.46 9.09 8.14
N SER A 478 -2.59 9.22 9.13
CA SER A 478 -1.26 9.78 8.97
C SER A 478 -0.39 8.93 8.03
N ILE A 479 -0.43 7.60 8.15
CA ILE A 479 0.25 6.66 7.23
C ILE A 479 -0.23 6.87 5.80
N ILE A 480 -1.53 6.95 5.55
CA ILE A 480 -2.06 7.17 4.19
C ILE A 480 -1.56 8.52 3.65
N LYS A 481 -1.66 9.59 4.46
CA LYS A 481 -1.23 10.94 4.08
C LYS A 481 0.28 11.02 3.79
N GLU A 482 1.11 10.50 4.69
CA GLU A 482 2.57 10.59 4.58
C GLU A 482 3.14 9.58 3.57
N SER A 483 2.49 8.44 3.34
CA SER A 483 2.88 7.49 2.29
C SER A 483 2.85 8.14 0.90
N GLY A 484 1.86 8.99 0.62
CA GLY A 484 1.81 9.75 -0.63
C GLY A 484 2.98 10.71 -0.79
N ARG A 485 3.49 11.30 0.30
CA ARG A 485 4.65 12.21 0.26
C ARG A 485 5.97 11.46 0.14
N TYR A 486 6.05 10.27 0.73
CA TYR A 486 7.27 9.47 0.81
C TYR A 486 7.48 8.55 -0.39
N ASN A 487 6.46 7.79 -0.79
CA ASN A 487 6.49 6.83 -1.89
C ASN A 487 5.36 7.15 -2.88
N TRP A 488 5.54 8.20 -3.67
CA TRP A 488 4.54 8.65 -4.65
C TRP A 488 4.41 7.69 -5.84
N SER A 489 5.47 6.94 -6.19
CA SER A 489 5.49 6.05 -7.36
C SER A 489 4.63 4.80 -7.19
N SER A 490 4.54 4.25 -5.98
CA SER A 490 3.68 3.12 -5.71
C SER A 490 2.23 3.59 -5.48
N PRO A 491 1.22 2.92 -6.06
CA PRO A 491 -0.17 3.28 -5.83
C PRO A 491 -0.65 2.83 -4.44
N LEU A 492 -1.79 3.37 -4.00
CA LEU A 492 -2.54 2.79 -2.89
C LEU A 492 -3.13 1.42 -3.30
N PRO A 493 -3.28 0.48 -2.35
CA PRO A 493 -2.92 0.56 -0.94
C PRO A 493 -1.46 0.20 -0.62
N GLU A 494 -0.67 -0.29 -1.58
CA GLU A 494 0.70 -0.81 -1.38
C GLU A 494 1.58 0.16 -0.59
N ARG A 495 1.74 1.41 -1.04
CA ARG A 495 2.60 2.39 -0.34
C ARG A 495 2.20 2.63 1.12
N ALA A 496 0.91 2.51 1.43
CA ALA A 496 0.40 2.73 2.78
C ALA A 496 0.62 1.49 3.66
N ILE A 497 0.49 0.29 3.09
CA ILE A 497 0.81 -0.97 3.76
C ILE A 497 2.32 -1.01 4.06
N ASP A 498 3.16 -0.70 3.09
CA ASP A 498 4.62 -0.69 3.26
C ASP A 498 5.05 0.28 4.36
N LEU A 499 4.51 1.51 4.34
CA LEU A 499 4.80 2.47 5.39
C LEU A 499 4.28 2.01 6.75
N ALA A 500 3.11 1.36 6.82
CA ALA A 500 2.59 0.82 8.07
C ALA A 500 3.50 -0.28 8.64
N MET A 501 4.03 -1.16 7.80
CA MET A 501 4.97 -2.22 8.20
C MET A 501 6.31 -1.63 8.66
N ASP A 502 6.84 -0.66 7.93
CA ASP A 502 8.04 0.09 8.30
C ASP A 502 7.89 0.74 9.69
N VAL A 503 6.76 1.43 9.93
CA VAL A 503 6.44 2.06 11.22
C VAL A 503 6.27 1.01 12.31
N PHE A 504 5.65 -0.13 12.01
CA PHE A 504 5.53 -1.25 12.95
C PHE A 504 6.91 -1.75 13.42
N THR A 505 7.81 -2.03 12.47
CA THR A 505 9.18 -2.46 12.77
C THR A 505 9.98 -1.41 13.53
N TYR A 506 9.78 -0.12 13.20
CA TYR A 506 10.38 0.98 13.95
C TYR A 506 9.88 1.04 15.41
N TRP A 507 8.56 0.95 15.59
CA TRP A 507 7.93 0.92 16.91
C TRP A 507 8.44 -0.28 17.73
N GLU A 508 8.53 -1.47 17.14
CA GLU A 508 8.99 -2.70 17.81
C GLU A 508 10.40 -2.55 18.39
N LYS A 509 11.29 -1.81 17.71
CA LYS A 509 12.66 -1.57 18.17
C LYS A 509 12.80 -0.47 19.23
N LYS A 510 11.95 0.56 19.22
CA LYS A 510 12.11 1.76 20.05
C LYS A 510 11.13 1.90 21.20
N SER A 511 9.95 1.30 21.11
CA SER A 511 8.83 1.60 21.98
C SER A 511 8.23 0.35 22.59
N GLN A 512 7.83 0.45 23.86
CA GLN A 512 7.02 -0.55 24.55
C GLN A 512 5.57 -0.07 24.74
N SER A 513 5.19 1.04 24.08
CA SER A 513 3.83 1.60 24.15
C SER A 513 2.83 0.69 23.47
N LEU A 514 1.69 0.38 24.09
CA LEU A 514 0.61 -0.41 23.50
C LEU A 514 0.01 0.19 22.20
N PHE A 515 0.35 1.43 21.85
CA PHE A 515 -0.24 2.16 20.73
C PHE A 515 0.82 2.66 19.76
N ILE A 516 0.51 2.53 18.47
CA ILE A 516 1.16 3.27 17.38
C ILE A 516 0.27 4.48 17.10
N ASN A 517 0.74 5.66 17.54
CA ASN A 517 0.08 6.95 17.35
C ASN A 517 0.64 7.70 16.14
N GLU A 518 0.00 8.79 15.74
CA GLU A 518 0.49 9.67 14.67
C GLU A 518 1.95 10.09 14.90
N GLN A 519 2.31 10.43 16.14
CA GLN A 519 3.68 10.84 16.46
C GLN A 519 4.72 9.78 16.11
N THR A 520 4.42 8.50 16.29
CA THR A 520 5.32 7.39 15.94
C THR A 520 5.55 7.33 14.43
N VAL A 521 4.50 7.56 13.62
CA VAL A 521 4.60 7.65 12.16
C VAL A 521 5.50 8.82 11.76
N LEU A 522 5.24 10.00 12.33
CA LEU A 522 6.00 11.22 12.04
C LEU A 522 7.48 11.10 12.47
N ASP A 523 7.76 10.45 13.60
CA ASP A 523 9.11 10.18 14.08
C ASP A 523 9.87 9.23 13.15
N PHE A 524 9.20 8.18 12.64
CA PHE A 524 9.79 7.27 11.67
C PHE A 524 10.12 7.98 10.35
N ILE A 525 9.18 8.74 9.79
CA ILE A 525 9.43 9.50 8.56
C ILE A 525 10.55 10.52 8.79
N SER A 526 10.58 11.20 9.95
CA SER A 526 11.65 12.16 10.25
C SER A 526 13.02 11.48 10.33
N LEU A 527 13.10 10.27 10.90
CA LEU A 527 14.32 9.47 10.92
C LEU A 527 14.75 9.05 9.50
N LYS A 528 13.82 8.58 8.68
CA LYS A 528 14.10 8.06 7.33
C LYS A 528 14.51 9.17 6.35
N THR A 529 13.90 10.34 6.50
CA THR A 529 14.08 11.47 5.56
C THR A 529 15.11 12.49 6.04
N GLY A 530 15.44 12.49 7.33
CA GLY A 530 16.24 13.55 7.96
C GLY A 530 15.49 14.88 8.14
N MET A 531 14.23 14.96 7.72
CA MET A 531 13.43 16.19 7.73
C MET A 531 12.30 16.10 8.74
N PRO A 532 12.00 17.17 9.49
CA PRO A 532 10.88 17.16 10.43
C PRO A 532 9.53 17.15 9.70
N HIS A 533 8.64 16.22 10.09
CA HIS A 533 7.27 16.14 9.60
C HIS A 533 6.24 16.39 10.72
N GLY A 534 5.09 16.92 10.34
CA GLY A 534 4.01 17.28 11.27
C GLY A 534 4.17 18.68 11.86
N GLU A 535 3.80 18.83 13.14
CA GLU A 535 3.91 20.12 13.84
C GLU A 535 5.37 20.59 13.98
N ILE A 536 5.56 21.91 13.92
CA ILE A 536 6.88 22.53 14.05
C ILE A 536 7.42 22.28 15.46
N ARG A 537 8.41 21.39 15.56
CA ARG A 537 9.08 21.02 16.81
C ARG A 537 9.85 22.21 17.39
N PRO A 538 10.12 22.28 18.70
CA PRO A 538 10.85 23.39 19.31
C PRO A 538 12.23 23.66 18.68
N GLY A 539 12.97 22.61 18.30
CA GLY A 539 14.27 22.73 17.63
C GLY A 539 14.15 23.35 16.24
N GLU A 540 13.20 22.87 15.44
CA GLU A 540 12.92 23.40 14.10
C GLU A 540 12.40 24.85 14.17
N ARG A 541 11.51 25.16 15.12
CA ARG A 541 11.04 26.52 15.36
C ARG A 541 12.21 27.46 15.60
N LYS A 542 13.14 27.08 16.46
CA LYS A 542 14.34 27.87 16.74
C LYS A 542 15.18 28.05 15.48
N GLN A 543 15.31 27.02 14.64
CA GLN A 543 16.05 27.09 13.39
C GLN A 543 15.39 28.03 12.37
N LEU A 544 14.08 27.96 12.18
CA LEU A 544 13.32 28.83 11.26
C LEU A 544 13.28 30.29 11.73
N MET A 545 13.21 30.53 13.04
CA MET A 545 13.24 31.88 13.62
C MET A 545 14.62 32.53 13.60
N ASN A 546 15.68 31.73 13.48
CA ASN A 546 17.06 32.21 13.38
C ASN A 546 17.67 31.92 12.00
N LEU A 547 16.84 31.67 10.98
CA LEU A 547 17.30 31.19 9.68
C LEU A 547 18.22 32.22 9.01
N GLU A 548 17.85 33.49 9.08
CA GLU A 548 18.64 34.63 8.58
C GLU A 548 20.00 34.68 9.26
N LYS A 549 19.99 34.68 10.60
CA LYS A 549 21.22 34.68 11.40
C LYS A 549 22.13 33.49 11.06
N ASN A 550 21.54 32.31 10.82
CA ASN A 550 22.29 31.11 10.46
C ASN A 550 22.87 31.21 9.06
N LEU A 551 22.11 31.72 8.09
CA LEU A 551 22.59 31.97 6.73
C LEU A 551 23.72 33.01 6.72
N HIS A 552 23.61 34.07 7.52
CA HIS A 552 24.65 35.10 7.65
C HIS A 552 25.96 34.63 8.28
N GLN A 553 26.03 33.41 8.85
CA GLN A 553 27.30 32.82 9.26
C GLN A 553 28.19 32.43 8.06
N GLN A 554 27.58 32.22 6.89
CA GLN A 554 28.25 31.80 5.66
C GLN A 554 28.09 32.81 4.52
N ILE A 555 26.98 33.56 4.52
CA ILE A 555 26.64 34.54 3.50
C ILE A 555 26.86 35.94 4.05
N ILE A 556 27.68 36.71 3.34
CA ILE A 556 28.03 38.08 3.72
C ILE A 556 27.26 39.05 2.83
N GLY A 557 26.69 40.08 3.46
CA GLY A 557 25.78 41.01 2.79
C GLY A 557 24.48 40.31 2.38
N GLN A 558 23.86 40.81 1.32
CA GLN A 558 22.64 40.21 0.72
C GLN A 558 21.46 40.07 1.69
N GLU A 559 21.33 40.99 2.67
CA GLU A 559 20.28 40.98 3.71
C GLU A 559 18.88 40.79 3.12
N GLU A 560 18.55 41.52 2.05
CA GLU A 560 17.25 41.44 1.40
C GLU A 560 16.98 40.05 0.79
N ALA A 561 18.01 39.44 0.18
CA ALA A 561 17.91 38.10 -0.38
C ALA A 561 17.68 37.05 0.70
N VAL A 562 18.45 37.12 1.78
CA VAL A 562 18.34 36.20 2.92
C VAL A 562 16.96 36.32 3.60
N ASN A 563 16.46 37.54 3.79
CA ASN A 563 15.14 37.79 4.37
C ASN A 563 14.02 37.20 3.50
N GLN A 564 14.04 37.44 2.17
CA GLN A 564 13.02 36.91 1.25
C GLN A 564 13.00 35.36 1.26
N ILE A 565 14.16 34.71 1.27
CA ILE A 565 14.26 33.24 1.37
C ILE A 565 13.65 32.76 2.69
N ALA A 566 14.03 33.39 3.81
CA ALA A 566 13.57 32.97 5.13
C ALA A 566 12.05 33.15 5.30
N GLU A 567 11.49 34.24 4.79
CA GLU A 567 10.04 34.48 4.78
C GLU A 567 9.27 33.46 3.94
N ALA A 568 9.74 33.13 2.73
CA ALA A 568 9.11 32.12 1.89
C ALA A 568 9.11 30.74 2.58
N LEU A 569 10.24 30.32 3.14
CA LEU A 569 10.33 29.02 3.83
C LEU A 569 9.46 28.96 5.10
N ARG A 570 9.38 30.05 5.87
CA ARG A 570 8.45 30.14 7.01
C ARG A 570 6.99 30.06 6.58
N ARG A 571 6.59 30.74 5.49
CA ARG A 571 5.23 30.62 4.93
C ARG A 571 4.89 29.19 4.57
N THR A 572 5.82 28.46 3.95
CA THR A 572 5.59 27.04 3.62
C THR A 572 5.51 26.16 4.87
N ARG A 573 6.45 26.26 5.81
CA ARG A 573 6.45 25.41 7.01
C ARG A 573 5.30 25.70 7.99
N SER A 574 4.77 26.92 7.98
CA SER A 574 3.56 27.25 8.74
C SER A 574 2.26 26.66 8.15
N GLY A 575 2.32 26.04 6.96
CA GLY A 575 1.15 25.49 6.28
C GLY A 575 0.25 26.53 5.61
N ILE A 576 0.71 27.79 5.52
CA ILE A 576 -0.01 28.87 4.81
C ILE A 576 0.13 28.71 3.29
N SER A 577 1.25 28.17 2.81
CA SER A 577 1.49 27.97 1.37
C SER A 577 0.77 26.72 0.83
N ASN A 578 0.61 26.67 -0.49
CA ASN A 578 -0.03 25.54 -1.17
C ASN A 578 0.85 24.28 -1.08
N SER A 579 0.35 23.24 -0.43
CA SER A 579 1.06 21.95 -0.26
C SER A 579 1.32 21.18 -1.56
N LYS A 580 0.82 21.66 -2.71
CA LYS A 580 1.07 21.06 -4.02
C LYS A 580 2.34 21.57 -4.69
N LYS A 581 2.94 22.66 -4.23
CA LYS A 581 4.16 23.24 -4.81
C LYS A 581 5.43 22.70 -4.14
N PRO A 582 6.63 22.92 -4.73
CA PRO A 582 7.90 22.76 -4.03
C PRO A 582 7.94 23.54 -2.71
N VAL A 583 8.81 23.14 -1.79
CA VAL A 583 8.93 23.76 -0.45
C VAL A 583 9.24 25.26 -0.56
N GLY A 584 10.08 25.60 -1.53
CA GLY A 584 10.38 26.96 -1.91
C GLY A 584 10.98 26.98 -3.30
N SER A 585 10.60 27.97 -4.09
CA SER A 585 11.10 28.17 -5.44
C SER A 585 11.62 29.59 -5.62
N PHE A 586 12.88 29.71 -6.03
CA PHE A 586 13.56 30.98 -6.11
C PHE A 586 14.29 31.17 -7.43
N LEU A 587 14.22 32.39 -7.99
CA LEU A 587 15.07 32.82 -9.10
C LEU A 587 16.07 33.87 -8.59
N PHE A 588 17.34 33.52 -8.58
CA PHE A 588 18.45 34.37 -8.13
C PHE A 588 19.02 35.15 -9.32
N LEU A 589 18.80 36.46 -9.33
CA LEU A 589 19.30 37.39 -10.33
C LEU A 589 20.49 38.17 -9.78
N GLY A 590 21.60 38.22 -10.51
CA GLY A 590 22.78 38.96 -10.07
C GLY A 590 24.00 38.74 -10.99
N PRO A 591 25.09 39.50 -10.84
CA PRO A 591 26.34 39.20 -11.53
C PRO A 591 26.99 37.90 -11.02
N THR A 592 28.03 37.42 -11.70
CA THR A 592 28.79 36.24 -11.25
C THR A 592 29.61 36.56 -10.00
N GLY A 593 29.74 35.58 -9.09
CA GLY A 593 30.63 35.71 -7.93
C GLY A 593 30.09 36.56 -6.76
N VAL A 594 28.79 36.86 -6.73
CA VAL A 594 28.14 37.62 -5.63
C VAL A 594 27.55 36.76 -4.51
N GLY A 595 27.56 35.43 -4.65
CA GLY A 595 27.11 34.49 -3.61
C GLY A 595 25.89 33.63 -3.94
N LYS A 596 25.28 33.73 -5.13
CA LYS A 596 24.09 32.95 -5.53
C LYS A 596 24.20 31.45 -5.20
N THR A 597 25.26 30.80 -5.67
CA THR A 597 25.52 29.36 -5.45
C THR A 597 25.89 29.04 -4.00
N GLU A 598 26.59 29.94 -3.31
CA GLU A 598 26.95 29.75 -1.90
C GLU A 598 25.71 29.84 -1.00
N THR A 599 24.76 30.72 -1.31
CA THR A 599 23.46 30.78 -0.61
C THR A 599 22.69 29.47 -0.78
N ALA A 600 22.70 28.87 -1.97
CA ALA A 600 22.08 27.56 -2.19
C ALA A 600 22.73 26.46 -1.35
N LYS A 601 24.07 26.40 -1.28
CA LYS A 601 24.80 25.44 -0.44
C LYS A 601 24.53 25.64 1.05
N ALA A 602 24.59 26.88 1.51
CA ALA A 602 24.31 27.23 2.90
C ALA A 602 22.87 26.85 3.29
N LEU A 603 21.91 27.10 2.39
CA LEU A 603 20.52 26.73 2.59
C LEU A 603 20.34 25.21 2.62
N ALA A 604 21.00 24.47 1.73
CA ALA A 604 20.95 23.01 1.74
C ALA A 604 21.45 22.44 3.08
N LYS A 605 22.59 22.94 3.55
CA LYS A 605 23.17 22.55 4.84
C LYS A 605 22.26 22.89 6.02
N ILE A 606 21.73 24.10 6.05
CA ILE A 606 20.91 24.55 7.19
C ILE A 606 19.58 23.81 7.17
N TYR A 607 18.90 23.75 6.03
CA TYR A 607 17.53 23.23 5.94
C TYR A 607 17.46 21.70 5.87
N PHE A 608 18.31 21.06 5.06
CA PHE A 608 18.36 19.60 4.87
C PHE A 608 19.44 18.90 5.70
N GLY A 609 20.27 19.66 6.44
CA GLY A 609 21.31 19.15 7.33
C GLY A 609 22.66 18.89 6.66
N ASP A 610 22.72 18.84 5.33
CA ASP A 610 23.93 18.52 4.56
C ASP A 610 24.02 19.33 3.26
N GLU A 611 25.23 19.74 2.87
CA GLU A 611 25.52 20.40 1.59
C GLU A 611 25.35 19.41 0.42
N GLU A 612 25.59 18.12 0.62
CA GLU A 612 25.45 17.08 -0.42
C GLU A 612 24.00 16.85 -0.86
N LYS A 613 23.03 17.34 -0.09
CA LYS A 613 21.61 17.37 -0.48
C LYS A 613 21.32 18.39 -1.58
N MET A 614 22.30 19.18 -2.00
CA MET A 614 22.20 20.04 -3.17
C MET A 614 22.53 19.27 -4.45
N ILE A 615 21.54 19.13 -5.33
CA ILE A 615 21.67 18.57 -6.66
C ILE A 615 21.84 19.73 -7.65
N ARG A 616 23.00 19.82 -8.30
CA ARG A 616 23.32 20.91 -9.24
C ARG A 616 23.21 20.45 -10.68
N PHE A 617 22.50 21.23 -11.48
CA PHE A 617 22.42 21.11 -12.93
C PHE A 617 22.95 22.39 -13.56
N ASP A 618 23.99 22.26 -14.38
CA ASP A 618 24.50 23.37 -15.20
C ASP A 618 23.68 23.45 -16.50
N MET A 619 22.87 24.48 -16.64
CA MET A 619 21.97 24.63 -17.80
C MET A 619 22.73 24.94 -19.09
N SER A 620 23.99 25.33 -19.01
CA SER A 620 24.86 25.43 -20.19
C SER A 620 25.15 24.07 -20.83
N GLU A 621 24.93 22.94 -20.12
CA GLU A 621 24.99 21.60 -20.73
C GLU A 621 23.69 21.19 -21.44
N PHE A 622 22.61 21.97 -21.31
CA PHE A 622 21.25 21.62 -21.76
C PHE A 622 20.70 22.61 -22.80
N GLN A 623 21.53 23.04 -23.75
CA GLN A 623 21.18 24.07 -24.75
C GLN A 623 20.48 23.53 -26.00
N THR A 624 20.51 22.21 -26.21
CA THR A 624 20.02 21.56 -27.44
C THR A 624 18.70 20.82 -27.23
N PRO A 625 17.91 20.54 -28.29
CA PRO A 625 16.65 19.80 -28.14
C PRO A 625 16.80 18.41 -27.49
N SER A 626 17.89 17.68 -27.79
CA SER A 626 18.18 16.36 -27.16
C SER A 626 18.49 16.45 -25.66
N SER A 627 18.60 17.66 -25.12
CA SER A 627 18.78 17.89 -23.69
C SER A 627 17.53 17.56 -22.87
N ILE A 628 16.34 17.59 -23.49
CA ILE A 628 15.08 17.16 -22.86
C ILE A 628 15.17 15.67 -22.49
N ASP A 629 15.60 14.84 -23.44
CA ASP A 629 15.76 13.40 -23.22
C ASP A 629 16.79 13.11 -22.11
N ARG A 630 17.86 13.89 -22.03
CA ARG A 630 18.83 13.77 -20.93
C ARG A 630 18.25 14.16 -19.57
N LEU A 631 17.32 15.12 -19.52
CA LEU A 631 16.76 15.65 -18.28
C LEU A 631 15.63 14.75 -17.75
N ILE A 632 14.67 14.42 -18.62
CA ILE A 632 13.42 13.71 -18.28
C ILE A 632 13.44 12.24 -18.71
N GLY A 633 14.30 11.85 -19.64
CA GLY A 633 14.47 10.48 -20.13
C GLY A 633 13.96 10.31 -21.56
N SER A 634 14.17 9.13 -22.13
CA SER A 634 13.61 8.74 -23.43
C SER A 634 13.19 7.27 -23.38
N SER A 635 11.90 7.01 -23.64
CA SER A 635 11.35 5.65 -23.75
C SER A 635 11.85 4.94 -25.00
N GLN A 636 12.10 5.67 -26.09
CA GLN A 636 12.62 5.13 -27.35
C GLN A 636 14.06 4.62 -27.19
N LEU A 637 14.91 5.39 -26.49
CA LEU A 637 16.31 5.03 -26.23
C LEU A 637 16.48 4.17 -24.97
N ASN A 638 15.38 3.89 -24.26
CA ASN A 638 15.37 3.21 -22.96
C ASN A 638 16.37 3.82 -21.96
N GLN A 639 16.47 5.16 -21.94
CA GLN A 639 17.41 5.91 -21.12
C GLN A 639 16.66 6.72 -20.04
N PRO A 640 16.96 6.54 -18.74
CA PRO A 640 16.35 7.33 -17.68
C PRO A 640 16.89 8.77 -17.66
N GLY A 641 16.02 9.72 -17.33
CA GLY A 641 16.37 11.14 -17.22
C GLY A 641 17.19 11.44 -15.97
N ARG A 642 18.18 12.34 -16.08
CA ARG A 642 19.03 12.73 -14.94
C ARG A 642 18.24 13.44 -13.84
N LEU A 643 17.39 14.39 -14.19
CA LEU A 643 16.57 15.13 -13.21
C LEU A 643 15.55 14.19 -12.57
N ALA A 644 14.84 13.41 -13.40
CA ALA A 644 13.85 12.45 -12.95
C ALA A 644 14.45 11.46 -11.93
N THR A 645 15.57 10.83 -12.28
CA THR A 645 16.23 9.82 -11.43
C THR A 645 16.77 10.43 -10.14
N GLN A 646 17.51 11.55 -10.23
CA GLN A 646 18.14 12.14 -9.04
C GLN A 646 17.12 12.63 -8.01
N VAL A 647 15.98 13.19 -8.47
CA VAL A 647 14.90 13.63 -7.58
C VAL A 647 14.10 12.44 -7.04
N LYS A 648 13.91 11.39 -7.84
CA LYS A 648 13.29 10.14 -7.38
C LYS A 648 14.10 9.49 -6.26
N ASP A 649 15.42 9.43 -6.39
CA ASP A 649 16.32 8.85 -5.38
C ASP A 649 16.48 9.77 -4.17
N ASN A 650 16.41 11.09 -4.36
CA ASN A 650 16.60 12.11 -3.32
C ASN A 650 15.46 13.14 -3.31
N PRO A 651 14.24 12.77 -2.88
CA PRO A 651 13.08 13.65 -2.93
C PRO A 651 13.17 14.83 -1.94
N TYR A 652 14.02 14.72 -0.91
CA TYR A 652 14.32 15.78 0.05
C TYR A 652 15.68 16.39 -0.27
N SER A 653 15.68 17.32 -1.23
CA SER A 653 16.91 17.91 -1.78
C SER A 653 16.69 19.36 -2.20
N LEU A 654 17.80 20.07 -2.38
CA LEU A 654 17.82 21.38 -3.02
C LEU A 654 18.26 21.19 -4.46
N ILE A 655 17.45 21.61 -5.42
CA ILE A 655 17.76 21.56 -6.85
C ILE A 655 18.28 22.93 -7.28
N LEU A 656 19.53 22.99 -7.71
CA LEU A 656 20.15 24.19 -8.24
C LEU A 656 20.23 24.11 -9.76
N LEU A 657 19.49 24.98 -10.45
CA LEU A 657 19.54 25.18 -11.90
C LEU A 657 20.44 26.39 -12.18
N ASP A 658 21.69 26.14 -12.52
CA ASP A 658 22.67 27.21 -12.73
C ASP A 658 22.59 27.76 -14.16
N GLU A 659 22.59 29.08 -14.32
CA GLU A 659 22.53 29.77 -15.63
C GLU A 659 21.29 29.40 -16.47
N ILE A 660 20.11 29.42 -15.86
CA ILE A 660 18.85 28.96 -16.46
C ILE A 660 18.48 29.65 -17.78
N GLU A 661 18.97 30.87 -18.03
CA GLU A 661 18.81 31.58 -19.30
C GLU A 661 19.50 30.89 -20.50
N LYS A 662 20.43 29.96 -20.25
CA LYS A 662 21.15 29.22 -21.30
C LYS A 662 20.43 27.94 -21.71
N ALA A 663 19.46 27.47 -20.92
CA ALA A 663 18.73 26.25 -21.21
C ALA A 663 17.96 26.37 -22.54
N TYR A 664 17.74 25.23 -23.19
CA TYR A 664 16.81 25.14 -24.30
C TYR A 664 15.39 25.59 -23.87
N PRO A 665 14.67 26.44 -24.63
CA PRO A 665 13.44 27.07 -24.16
C PRO A 665 12.34 26.11 -23.66
N GLU A 666 12.17 24.95 -24.29
CA GLU A 666 11.18 23.93 -23.88
C GLU A 666 11.48 23.31 -22.51
N ILE A 667 12.75 23.37 -22.04
CA ILE A 667 13.09 22.96 -20.68
C ILE A 667 12.43 23.88 -19.65
N LEU A 668 12.27 25.17 -19.97
CA LEU A 668 11.58 26.11 -19.09
C LEU A 668 10.10 25.75 -18.93
N ASP A 669 9.46 25.20 -19.98
CA ASP A 669 8.06 24.74 -19.92
C ASP A 669 7.90 23.55 -18.97
N ILE A 670 8.87 22.65 -18.93
CA ILE A 670 8.91 21.54 -17.97
C ILE A 670 8.97 22.09 -16.54
N PHE A 671 9.80 23.11 -16.29
CA PHE A 671 9.89 23.73 -14.96
C PHE A 671 8.66 24.55 -14.59
N LEU A 672 7.88 25.09 -15.53
CA LEU A 672 6.58 25.70 -15.21
C LEU A 672 5.68 24.68 -14.49
N GLN A 673 5.53 23.49 -15.07
CA GLN A 673 4.72 22.43 -14.45
C GLN A 673 5.25 22.05 -13.06
N ILE A 674 6.56 21.91 -12.91
CA ILE A 674 7.19 21.55 -11.63
C ILE A 674 6.93 22.63 -10.57
N LEU A 675 7.06 23.91 -10.91
CA LEU A 675 6.89 25.03 -9.99
C LEU A 675 5.42 25.22 -9.56
N ASP A 676 4.48 24.81 -10.41
CA ASP A 676 3.04 24.94 -10.14
C ASP A 676 2.40 23.73 -9.47
N GLU A 677 2.65 22.54 -10.01
CA GLU A 677 1.98 21.31 -9.62
C GLU A 677 2.82 20.44 -8.69
N GLY A 678 4.13 20.75 -8.60
CA GLY A 678 5.10 20.04 -7.77
C GLY A 678 5.43 18.64 -8.28
N TYR A 679 5.13 18.32 -9.55
CA TYR A 679 5.54 17.07 -10.18
C TYR A 679 5.75 17.26 -11.69
N VAL A 680 6.48 16.32 -12.30
CA VAL A 680 6.59 16.17 -13.75
C VAL A 680 6.43 14.69 -14.09
N THR A 681 5.99 14.38 -15.30
CA THR A 681 5.95 13.00 -15.79
C THR A 681 7.20 12.72 -16.61
N ASP A 682 7.89 11.63 -16.31
CA ASP A 682 9.06 11.20 -17.06
C ASP A 682 8.70 10.59 -18.42
N ALA A 683 9.70 10.28 -19.24
CA ALA A 683 9.46 9.71 -20.57
C ALA A 683 8.88 8.28 -20.55
N PHE A 684 8.88 7.61 -19.38
CA PHE A 684 8.31 6.28 -19.18
C PHE A 684 6.88 6.34 -18.60
N GLY A 685 6.34 7.55 -18.37
CA GLY A 685 5.01 7.77 -17.81
C GLY A 685 4.97 7.81 -16.28
N GLU A 686 6.13 7.79 -15.61
CA GLU A 686 6.21 7.86 -14.15
C GLU A 686 6.13 9.30 -13.66
N LYS A 687 5.31 9.57 -12.63
CA LYS A 687 5.24 10.90 -12.01
C LYS A 687 6.34 11.08 -10.96
N ILE A 688 7.20 12.06 -11.16
CA ILE A 688 8.30 12.43 -10.26
C ILE A 688 7.86 13.61 -9.39
N ASN A 689 7.99 13.47 -8.06
CA ASN A 689 7.49 14.44 -7.08
C ASN A 689 8.60 15.42 -6.61
N PHE A 690 8.32 16.72 -6.71
CA PHE A 690 9.20 17.84 -6.33
C PHE A 690 8.69 18.61 -5.11
N ARG A 691 7.57 18.23 -4.51
CA ARG A 691 6.93 18.95 -3.39
C ARG A 691 7.79 19.03 -2.13
N ASN A 692 8.75 18.12 -1.99
CA ASN A 692 9.70 18.08 -0.87
C ASN A 692 11.05 18.72 -1.20
N THR A 693 11.17 19.37 -2.36
CA THR A 693 12.41 20.00 -2.83
C THR A 693 12.38 21.52 -2.66
N ILE A 694 13.56 22.12 -2.52
CA ILE A 694 13.75 23.57 -2.73
C ILE A 694 14.35 23.74 -4.12
N ILE A 695 13.75 24.55 -4.98
CA ILE A 695 14.25 24.80 -6.34
C ILE A 695 14.85 26.20 -6.38
N ILE A 696 16.12 26.31 -6.76
CA ILE A 696 16.82 27.57 -6.97
C ILE A 696 17.30 27.59 -8.41
N ALA A 697 16.83 28.56 -9.18
CA ALA A 697 17.39 28.89 -10.48
C ALA A 697 18.31 30.11 -10.34
N THR A 698 19.48 30.10 -10.97
CA THR A 698 20.36 31.27 -11.02
C THR A 698 20.35 31.84 -12.43
N SER A 699 20.46 33.16 -12.54
CA SER A 699 20.67 33.81 -13.82
C SER A 699 21.61 35.00 -13.71
N ASN A 700 22.39 35.20 -14.77
CA ASN A 700 23.23 36.38 -14.95
C ASN A 700 22.52 37.46 -15.79
N ALA A 701 21.23 37.28 -16.11
CA ALA A 701 20.42 38.25 -16.83
C ALA A 701 20.43 39.62 -16.12
N GLY A 702 20.70 40.67 -16.91
CA GLY A 702 20.75 42.04 -16.40
C GLY A 702 21.99 42.39 -15.58
N ALA A 703 23.02 41.53 -15.50
CA ALA A 703 24.23 41.78 -14.67
C ALA A 703 24.92 43.14 -14.94
N ALA A 704 24.99 43.57 -16.22
CA ALA A 704 25.56 44.86 -16.58
C ALA A 704 24.69 46.05 -16.11
N LEU A 705 23.37 45.91 -16.21
CA LEU A 705 22.40 46.90 -15.76
C LEU A 705 22.42 47.03 -14.24
N ILE A 706 22.45 45.88 -13.54
CA ILE A 706 22.60 45.78 -12.09
C ILE A 706 23.78 46.58 -11.58
N LYS A 707 24.95 46.41 -12.22
CA LYS A 707 26.17 47.11 -11.83
C LYS A 707 26.00 48.62 -11.97
N ASN A 708 25.53 49.08 -13.12
CA ASN A 708 25.36 50.50 -13.41
C ASN A 708 24.36 51.17 -12.45
N GLU A 709 23.23 50.51 -12.16
CA GLU A 709 22.20 51.11 -11.31
C GLU A 709 22.58 51.09 -9.82
N VAL A 710 23.35 50.11 -9.37
CA VAL A 710 23.93 50.09 -8.01
C VAL A 710 25.00 51.16 -7.85
N GLU A 711 25.87 51.37 -8.85
CA GLU A 711 26.88 52.45 -8.83
C GLU A 711 26.25 53.85 -8.81
N LYS A 712 25.06 54.02 -9.42
CA LYS A 712 24.28 55.27 -9.37
C LYS A 712 23.54 55.49 -8.05
N GLY A 713 23.57 54.53 -7.12
CA GLY A 713 22.90 54.63 -5.82
C GLY A 713 21.38 54.53 -5.88
N MET A 714 20.82 53.89 -6.92
CA MET A 714 19.37 53.70 -7.00
C MET A 714 18.83 52.79 -5.90
N ALA A 715 17.55 52.98 -5.57
CA ALA A 715 16.85 52.13 -4.62
C ALA A 715 16.71 50.68 -5.16
N PRO A 716 16.91 49.65 -4.33
CA PRO A 716 16.86 48.24 -4.73
C PRO A 716 15.55 47.81 -5.41
N GLU A 717 14.43 48.40 -5.01
CA GLU A 717 13.10 48.10 -5.55
C GLU A 717 12.96 48.56 -7.02
N LEU A 718 13.53 49.73 -7.36
CA LEU A 718 13.55 50.25 -8.73
C LEU A 718 14.46 49.38 -9.60
N ILE A 719 15.64 49.02 -9.07
CA ILE A 719 16.59 48.13 -9.74
C ILE A 719 15.94 46.77 -10.06
N LYS A 720 15.20 46.20 -9.10
CA LYS A 720 14.47 44.93 -9.30
C LYS A 720 13.46 45.03 -10.44
N LYS A 721 12.71 46.13 -10.50
CA LYS A 721 11.74 46.36 -11.58
C LYS A 721 12.42 46.47 -12.94
N ASP A 722 13.47 47.28 -13.04
CA ASP A 722 14.20 47.50 -14.29
C ASP A 722 14.85 46.22 -14.82
N ILE A 723 15.32 45.33 -13.95
CA ILE A 723 15.89 44.04 -14.35
C ILE A 723 14.81 43.09 -14.89
N ILE A 724 13.65 43.04 -14.23
CA ILE A 724 12.52 42.23 -14.68
C ILE A 724 12.05 42.74 -16.04
N ASP A 725 11.87 44.05 -16.18
CA ASP A 725 11.48 44.69 -17.43
C ASP A 725 12.52 44.42 -18.54
N TYR A 726 13.82 44.48 -18.21
CA TYR A 726 14.91 44.11 -19.13
C TYR A 726 14.83 42.62 -19.54
N ALA A 727 14.63 41.70 -18.60
CA ALA A 727 14.58 40.27 -18.87
C ALA A 727 13.39 39.90 -19.77
N VAL A 728 12.26 40.57 -19.59
CA VAL A 728 11.06 40.40 -20.41
C VAL A 728 11.23 41.04 -21.79
N ALA A 729 11.70 42.29 -21.86
CA ALA A 729 11.86 43.02 -23.12
C ALA A 729 12.88 42.35 -24.07
N ASN A 730 13.90 41.70 -23.52
CA ASN A 730 14.90 40.97 -24.29
C ASN A 730 14.56 39.49 -24.52
N ASN A 731 13.33 39.05 -24.22
CA ASN A 731 12.86 37.68 -24.35
C ASN A 731 13.74 36.64 -23.63
N ILE A 732 14.40 37.02 -22.53
CA ILE A 732 15.21 36.10 -21.71
C ILE A 732 14.29 35.22 -20.88
N PHE A 733 13.31 35.83 -20.20
CA PHE A 733 12.29 35.11 -19.44
C PHE A 733 10.90 35.65 -19.78
N ARG A 734 9.94 34.73 -19.91
CA ARG A 734 8.51 35.06 -19.99
C ARG A 734 8.00 35.48 -18.61
N VAL A 735 7.07 36.44 -18.58
CA VAL A 735 6.39 36.87 -17.35
C VAL A 735 5.75 35.68 -16.62
N GLU A 736 5.19 34.74 -17.38
CA GLU A 736 4.59 33.50 -16.87
C GLU A 736 5.58 32.68 -16.04
N PHE A 737 6.85 32.60 -16.47
CA PHE A 737 7.90 31.85 -15.78
C PHE A 737 8.32 32.53 -14.49
N LEU A 738 8.52 33.85 -14.52
CA LEU A 738 8.88 34.64 -13.34
C LEU A 738 7.82 34.54 -12.23
N ASN A 739 6.54 34.56 -12.63
CA ASN A 739 5.40 34.52 -11.70
C ASN A 739 5.18 33.14 -11.03
N ARG A 740 5.86 32.08 -11.47
CA ARG A 740 5.72 30.75 -10.83
C ARG A 740 6.63 30.58 -9.62
N PHE A 741 7.72 31.36 -9.54
CA PHE A 741 8.62 31.33 -8.38
C PHE A 741 7.97 32.01 -7.17
N ASP A 742 8.24 31.48 -5.97
CA ASP A 742 7.83 32.10 -4.71
C ASP A 742 8.55 33.43 -4.44
N GLY A 743 9.73 33.60 -5.05
CA GLY A 743 10.49 34.85 -5.01
C GLY A 743 11.52 34.98 -6.14
N VAL A 744 11.46 36.12 -6.84
CA VAL A 744 12.57 36.60 -7.67
C VAL A 744 13.49 37.45 -6.78
N ILE A 745 14.65 36.88 -6.47
CA ILE A 745 15.58 37.40 -5.46
C ILE A 745 16.76 38.06 -6.16
N PHE A 746 17.05 39.28 -5.73
CA PHE A 746 18.08 40.11 -6.31
C PHE A 746 19.35 40.09 -5.46
N PHE A 747 20.48 39.78 -6.11
CA PHE A 747 21.82 39.78 -5.51
C PHE A 747 22.63 40.97 -6.01
N ARG A 748 23.12 41.77 -5.06
CA ARG A 748 23.87 42.99 -5.34
C ARG A 748 25.37 42.71 -5.49
N PRO A 749 26.12 43.50 -6.27
CA PRO A 749 27.58 43.48 -6.25
C PRO A 749 28.10 43.74 -4.83
N LEU A 750 29.14 43.00 -4.42
CA LEU A 750 29.78 43.14 -3.11
C LEU A 750 30.65 44.41 -3.08
N MET A 751 30.54 45.22 -2.03
CA MET A 751 31.30 46.48 -1.92
C MET A 751 31.96 46.70 -0.54
N GLY A 752 33.09 47.43 -0.53
CA GLY A 752 33.75 47.91 0.68
C GLY A 752 34.01 46.82 1.73
N SER A 753 33.44 46.99 2.92
CA SER A 753 33.61 46.10 4.08
C SER A 753 33.09 44.67 3.86
N GLU A 754 32.16 44.47 2.92
CA GLU A 754 31.65 43.14 2.57
C GLU A 754 32.75 42.30 1.90
N LEU A 755 33.53 42.90 1.00
CA LEU A 755 34.66 42.22 0.33
C LEU A 755 35.71 41.77 1.34
N THR A 756 36.05 42.64 2.30
CA THR A 756 37.00 42.31 3.40
C THR A 756 36.52 41.11 4.21
N SER A 757 35.22 41.07 4.51
CA SER A 757 34.62 39.97 5.24
C SER A 757 34.65 38.67 4.42
N VAL A 758 34.40 38.74 3.11
CA VAL A 758 34.44 37.59 2.19
C VAL A 758 35.84 36.99 2.12
N VAL A 759 36.87 37.82 1.96
CA VAL A 759 38.27 37.35 1.95
C VAL A 759 38.65 36.70 3.28
N LYS A 760 38.26 37.29 4.42
CA LYS A 760 38.47 36.67 5.73
C LYS A 760 37.80 35.30 5.84
N LEU A 761 36.60 35.14 5.28
CA LEU A 761 35.88 33.87 5.28
C LEU A 761 36.57 32.82 4.40
N MET A 762 37.08 33.21 3.21
CA MET A 762 37.88 32.36 2.33
C MET A 762 39.16 31.88 3.00
N LEU A 763 39.93 32.78 3.61
CA LEU A 763 41.16 32.46 4.34
C LEU A 763 40.90 31.54 5.53
N LYS A 764 39.80 31.76 6.26
CA LYS A 764 39.39 30.87 7.35
C LYS A 764 39.04 29.47 6.85
N LYS A 765 38.43 29.35 5.67
CA LYS A 765 38.13 28.05 5.02
C LYS A 765 39.42 27.33 4.63
N LEU A 766 40.38 28.05 4.05
CA LEU A 766 41.72 27.54 3.74
C LEU A 766 42.45 27.05 5.00
N ALA A 767 42.48 27.84 6.06
CA ALA A 767 43.11 27.47 7.33
C ALA A 767 42.49 26.19 7.92
N ARG A 768 41.16 26.05 7.90
CA ARG A 768 40.46 24.83 8.35
C ARG A 768 40.82 23.62 7.50
N ARG A 769 40.89 23.77 6.17
CA ARG A 769 41.29 22.68 5.25
C ARG A 769 42.70 22.19 5.58
N LEU A 770 43.65 23.09 5.75
CA LEU A 770 45.04 22.77 6.11
C LEU A 770 45.15 22.11 7.50
N LEU A 771 44.36 22.58 8.47
CA LEU A 771 44.32 21.96 9.80
C LEU A 771 43.77 20.53 9.73
N ASN A 772 42.67 20.30 9.03
CA ASN A 772 42.02 18.99 8.99
C ASN A 772 42.80 17.97 8.15
N GLU A 773 43.29 18.36 6.98
CA GLU A 773 43.92 17.44 6.02
C GLU A 773 45.42 17.28 6.25
N LYS A 774 46.09 18.36 6.70
CA LYS A 774 47.55 18.40 6.84
C LYS A 774 48.01 18.60 8.28
N ASN A 775 47.10 18.83 9.24
CA ASN A 775 47.40 19.13 10.64
C ASN A 775 48.35 20.33 10.79
N ILE A 776 48.12 21.39 10.02
CA ILE A 776 48.88 22.65 10.06
C ILE A 776 47.92 23.76 10.48
N GLU A 777 48.24 24.49 11.55
CA GLU A 777 47.44 25.64 12.00
C GLU A 777 47.94 26.91 11.33
N VAL A 778 47.07 27.59 10.56
CA VAL A 778 47.43 28.83 9.86
C VAL A 778 46.62 29.99 10.39
N GLU A 779 47.32 31.05 10.81
CA GLU A 779 46.74 32.31 11.24
C GLU A 779 47.10 33.42 10.25
N PHE A 780 46.09 34.07 9.68
CA PHE A 780 46.28 35.17 8.73
C PHE A 780 46.13 36.52 9.44
N SER A 781 47.06 37.44 9.17
CA SER A 781 46.96 38.83 9.62
C SER A 781 45.75 39.56 8.99
N ASN A 782 45.25 40.61 9.64
CA ASN A 782 44.06 41.33 9.15
C ASN A 782 44.36 42.11 7.86
N GLU A 783 45.60 42.58 7.70
CA GLU A 783 46.03 43.43 6.59
C GLU A 783 46.19 42.65 5.28
N ILE A 784 46.37 41.31 5.35
CA ILE A 784 46.37 40.43 4.17
C ILE A 784 45.05 40.53 3.39
N ALA A 785 43.92 40.70 4.08
CA ALA A 785 42.63 40.75 3.40
C ALA A 785 42.52 41.97 2.47
N GLU A 786 43.05 43.12 2.89
CA GLU A 786 43.07 44.35 2.08
C GLU A 786 44.00 44.18 0.88
N LYS A 787 45.20 43.61 1.08
CA LYS A 787 46.17 43.35 0.00
C LYS A 787 45.66 42.37 -1.05
N ILE A 788 44.87 41.36 -0.65
CA ILE A 788 44.19 40.44 -1.58
C ILE A 788 43.10 41.15 -2.38
N ILE A 789 42.38 42.10 -1.78
CA ILE A 789 41.34 42.86 -2.48
C ILE A 789 41.98 43.81 -3.50
N GLU A 790 43.00 44.55 -3.11
CA GLU A 790 43.72 45.47 -4.00
C GLU A 790 44.34 44.76 -5.20
N GLY A 791 44.96 43.58 -4.99
CA GLY A 791 45.63 42.82 -6.04
C GLY A 791 44.70 41.91 -6.86
N GLY A 792 43.59 41.46 -6.28
CA GLY A 792 42.80 40.34 -6.83
C GLY A 792 41.33 40.65 -7.14
N TYR A 793 40.77 41.78 -6.72
CA TYR A 793 39.35 42.06 -6.96
C TYR A 793 39.08 42.56 -8.38
N ASN A 794 38.21 41.86 -9.10
CA ASN A 794 37.65 42.34 -10.36
C ASN A 794 36.11 42.37 -10.26
N PRO A 795 35.47 43.56 -10.33
CA PRO A 795 34.02 43.70 -10.22
C PRO A 795 33.22 42.84 -11.23
N ILE A 796 33.78 42.53 -12.40
CA ILE A 796 33.11 41.70 -13.42
C ILE A 796 32.97 40.25 -12.93
N PHE A 797 34.00 39.72 -12.26
CA PHE A 797 34.05 38.33 -11.80
C PHE A 797 33.67 38.17 -10.33
N GLY A 798 33.41 39.28 -9.61
CA GLY A 798 33.04 39.30 -8.21
C GLY A 798 34.08 38.62 -7.31
N ALA A 799 33.62 37.92 -6.28
CA ALA A 799 34.52 37.22 -5.35
C ALA A 799 35.29 36.04 -5.99
N ARG A 800 34.94 35.62 -7.21
CA ARG A 800 35.64 34.53 -7.91
C ARG A 800 37.09 34.90 -8.25
N SER A 801 37.35 36.18 -8.57
CA SER A 801 38.71 36.65 -8.84
C SER A 801 39.59 36.64 -7.57
N LEU A 802 38.98 36.92 -6.41
CA LEU A 802 39.65 36.88 -5.11
C LEU A 802 40.09 35.46 -4.75
N ASN A 803 39.21 34.46 -4.95
CA ASN A 803 39.56 33.06 -4.73
C ASN A 803 40.75 32.64 -5.57
N ARG A 804 40.73 32.97 -6.87
CA ARG A 804 41.84 32.67 -7.79
C ARG A 804 43.13 33.35 -7.34
N TYR A 805 43.05 34.61 -6.91
CA TYR A 805 44.21 35.31 -6.39
C TYR A 805 44.77 34.65 -5.11
N ILE A 806 43.91 34.16 -4.20
CA ILE A 806 44.32 33.42 -3.01
C ILE A 806 45.03 32.12 -3.39
N GLU A 807 44.50 31.37 -4.36
CA GLU A 807 45.13 30.14 -4.88
C GLU A 807 46.51 30.45 -5.46
N ASP A 808 46.58 31.40 -6.41
CA ASP A 808 47.80 31.73 -7.15
C ASP A 808 48.89 32.40 -6.28
N THR A 809 48.53 32.96 -5.12
CA THR A 809 49.49 33.67 -4.25
C THR A 809 49.67 33.01 -2.89
N VAL A 810 48.60 32.91 -2.11
CA VAL A 810 48.67 32.45 -0.72
C VAL A 810 48.87 30.94 -0.66
N GLU A 811 48.09 30.16 -1.42
CA GLU A 811 48.22 28.70 -1.45
C GLU A 811 49.55 28.28 -2.06
N ASP A 812 49.99 28.93 -3.14
CA ASP A 812 51.29 28.68 -3.77
C ASP A 812 52.48 28.93 -2.82
N ILE A 813 52.45 29.99 -2.02
CA ILE A 813 53.47 30.27 -0.99
C ILE A 813 53.45 29.16 0.07
N LEU A 814 52.26 28.79 0.56
CA LEU A 814 52.10 27.72 1.54
C LEU A 814 52.58 26.37 0.99
N ALA A 815 52.25 26.05 -0.25
CA ALA A 815 52.67 24.82 -0.91
C ALA A 815 54.19 24.76 -1.03
N LYS A 816 54.85 25.84 -1.46
CA LYS A 816 56.32 25.93 -1.52
C LYS A 816 56.96 25.70 -0.16
N LYS A 817 56.44 26.34 0.90
CA LYS A 817 56.96 26.19 2.27
C LYS A 817 56.75 24.78 2.84
N ILE A 818 55.65 24.13 2.50
CA ILE A 818 55.39 22.73 2.91
C ILE A 818 56.35 21.79 2.16
N ILE A 819 56.55 21.99 0.85
CA ILE A 819 57.44 21.15 0.03
C ILE A 819 58.92 21.36 0.38
N SER A 820 59.34 22.59 0.68
CA SER A 820 60.72 22.90 1.10
C SER A 820 61.06 22.39 2.50
N GLY A 821 60.05 21.94 3.27
CA GLY A 821 60.21 21.46 4.64
C GLY A 821 60.31 22.56 5.70
N GLU A 822 60.08 23.82 5.31
CA GLU A 822 59.99 24.98 6.21
C GLU A 822 58.77 24.95 7.12
N VAL A 823 57.70 24.24 6.71
CA VAL A 823 56.48 24.05 7.49
C VAL A 823 56.20 22.57 7.64
N LYS A 824 56.12 22.11 8.88
CA LYS A 824 55.93 20.70 9.23
C LYS A 824 54.53 20.43 9.80
N LYS A 825 54.14 19.16 9.73
CA LYS A 825 52.90 18.66 10.33
C LYS A 825 52.90 18.94 11.84
N GLY A 826 51.85 19.60 12.33
CA GLY A 826 51.67 20.00 13.73
C GLY A 826 52.16 21.40 14.08
N GLU A 827 52.77 22.14 13.13
CA GLU A 827 53.20 23.51 13.38
C GLU A 827 52.08 24.53 13.20
N LYS A 828 52.21 25.63 13.96
CA LYS A 828 51.40 26.83 13.84
C LYS A 828 52.19 27.89 13.09
N ILE A 829 51.64 28.38 11.98
CA ILE A 829 52.24 29.40 11.13
C ILE A 829 51.38 30.65 11.07
N LYS A 830 52.03 31.81 11.13
CA LYS A 830 51.39 33.11 10.96
C LYS A 830 51.82 33.72 9.64
N LEU A 831 50.86 34.03 8.78
CA LEU A 831 51.10 34.70 7.50
C LEU A 831 50.70 36.18 7.61
N GLY A 832 51.68 37.03 7.32
CA GLY A 832 51.58 38.50 7.27
C GLY A 832 51.85 39.04 5.86
N ILE A 833 51.78 40.37 5.71
CA ILE A 833 52.03 41.12 4.46
C ILE A 833 53.41 40.86 3.85
#